data_AF-A0A2P6VSK1-F1
#
_entry.id   AF-A0A2P6VSK1-F1
#
_cell.length_a   1.000
_cell.length_b   1.000
_cell.length_c   1.000
_cell.angle_alpha   90.00
_cell.angle_beta   90.00
_cell.angle_gamma   90.00
#
_symmetry.space_group_name_H-M   'P 1'
#
loop_
_entity.id
_entity.type
_entity.pdbx_description
1 polymer ?
#
loop_
_entity_poly.entity_id
_entity_poly.type
_entity_poly.pdbx_seq_one_letter_code
_entity_poly.pdbx_strand_id
1 'polypeptide(L)'
;MLRGAPAAASRASPLGGVVPSVRQAGARRQAVVTQAQQQQQQQEAAQQTELPLAGPEPRRFTVAEGQLKNIASAAFPALMRLGSGAFVSGYKSSLVPEQPGQYAVISFLGRSIREDSAVGGFPRPAQPLVLYEFEGCPFCRKVREAVSILDLDVVFYPTPKDGPTWRPEAIARGGKRQFPYMIDPNTGKEMYESDAIIEYMFKSYGNGEVPLGLRLGPLTVISCGLAMLPRMAKGSAYKKGSKLPKEPLVYWGYEASPFCKVVREKMCELEVPHLYRSCARGSPKRQSLFERRGTFQVPYIEDPNTGVAMFESSAIVEYLEKTYGSSGSATLAVRGKATPRRLAAVPVTGATGVAAGGGPATAAKGQMVVSTNPLAYRDLSMLVIPIQAGTRMDGCRNTQLPMYTPADVKRAIFEDPTGSSQTLGSVVRQCSYGRSKVTQRSARVADLVELPCSGTSRGVAWSMSTCEQADLDGAASAAEDALRAKGVDVDSYVHRVFLMPPGACQMVGMAQVGCDRKAGCRAWIGGYHWISAQAIMHEVSHHMNLDHAGAWRDGLFQEYGDDTCGMAYCCAYRCFNTPHAWQLGWISVQQVDGASLAPGQTVTATLASQSVGRAQGGGLRRGVRIVPTWAPAVDPLFLGYRTRHGGDATLPDGAANKLSVYTAAIKGADDARMTTWEGALAAGESWTHPTAGLVVRFRSVVNGTTAVVSVCRKGGVETLQSCQANRDMDCNGLAGVNDRACAAIFKRRRKKKKAAPEPVLAARRALAEPHAAR
;
A
#
# COMPACT_ATOMS: atom_id res chain seq x y z
N MET A 1 -20.98 44.29 -66.54
CA MET A 1 -22.21 44.90 -67.08
C MET A 1 -23.41 44.07 -66.62
N LEU A 2 -24.48 44.75 -66.16
CA LEU A 2 -25.88 44.28 -65.97
C LEU A 2 -26.07 43.16 -64.91
N ARG A 3 -26.61 43.36 -63.68
CA ARG A 3 -27.87 43.95 -63.17
C ARG A 3 -29.16 43.45 -63.84
N GLY A 4 -30.03 42.81 -63.04
CA GLY A 4 -31.44 42.53 -63.37
C GLY A 4 -32.11 41.59 -62.36
N ALA A 5 -33.03 42.11 -61.54
CA ALA A 5 -33.76 41.46 -60.44
C ALA A 5 -35.11 40.83 -60.93
N PRO A 6 -36.21 40.68 -60.15
CA PRO A 6 -36.49 39.98 -58.86
C PRO A 6 -37.84 39.15 -58.86
N ALA A 7 -38.23 38.62 -57.67
CA ALA A 7 -39.61 38.45 -57.12
C ALA A 7 -40.59 37.42 -57.76
N ALA A 8 -41.60 36.80 -57.10
CA ALA A 8 -41.99 36.52 -55.71
C ALA A 8 -43.28 35.63 -55.72
N ALA A 9 -43.56 34.91 -54.60
CA ALA A 9 -44.90 34.49 -54.07
C ALA A 9 -45.74 33.42 -54.85
N SER A 10 -46.58 32.54 -54.28
CA SER A 10 -47.04 32.20 -52.91
C SER A 10 -48.04 30.99 -52.97
N ARG A 11 -48.33 30.39 -51.79
CA ARG A 11 -49.48 29.54 -51.33
C ARG A 11 -49.16 28.02 -51.14
N ALA A 12 -49.02 27.45 -49.92
CA ALA A 12 -49.89 27.29 -48.72
C ALA A 12 -51.12 26.37 -48.98
N SER A 13 -51.45 25.27 -48.27
CA SER A 13 -51.47 24.87 -46.82
C SER A 13 -51.75 23.34 -46.69
N PRO A 14 -52.14 22.74 -45.52
CA PRO A 14 -51.52 22.67 -44.19
C PRO A 14 -51.40 21.21 -43.66
N LEU A 15 -50.39 20.89 -42.84
CA LEU A 15 -50.47 19.78 -41.87
C LEU A 15 -49.74 20.19 -40.59
N GLY A 16 -50.51 20.47 -39.54
CA GLY A 16 -50.02 20.82 -38.22
C GLY A 16 -49.46 19.59 -37.49
N GLY A 17 -48.16 19.60 -37.21
CA GLY A 17 -47.51 18.70 -36.27
C GLY A 17 -47.05 19.51 -35.06
N VAL A 18 -47.73 19.34 -33.93
CA VAL A 18 -47.36 19.93 -32.64
C VAL A 18 -46.06 19.28 -32.16
N VAL A 19 -44.98 20.07 -32.04
CA VAL A 19 -43.74 19.64 -31.39
C VAL A 19 -43.96 19.68 -29.87
N PRO A 20 -43.76 18.57 -29.13
CA PRO A 20 -43.99 18.59 -27.69
C PRO A 20 -42.91 19.43 -26.99
N SER A 21 -43.35 20.29 -26.08
CA SER A 21 -42.48 21.08 -25.21
C SER A 21 -41.52 20.19 -24.40
N VAL A 22 -40.32 20.70 -24.11
CA VAL A 22 -39.27 20.08 -23.28
C VAL A 22 -39.81 19.52 -21.95
N ARG A 23 -40.89 20.10 -21.39
CA ARG A 23 -41.58 19.57 -20.20
C ARG A 23 -42.28 18.24 -20.42
N GLN A 24 -42.89 18.00 -21.58
CA GLN A 24 -43.58 16.74 -21.90
C GLN A 24 -42.58 15.61 -22.21
N ALA A 25 -41.42 15.93 -22.79
CA ALA A 25 -40.32 14.97 -22.99
C ALA A 25 -39.69 14.51 -21.66
N GLY A 26 -39.57 15.42 -20.69
CA GLY A 26 -39.11 15.12 -19.33
C GLY A 26 -40.08 14.22 -18.55
N ALA A 27 -41.38 14.47 -18.65
CA ALA A 27 -42.41 13.65 -18.00
C ALA A 27 -42.50 12.23 -18.59
N ARG A 28 -42.35 12.08 -19.91
CA ARG A 28 -42.30 10.76 -20.58
C ARG A 28 -41.04 9.97 -20.22
N ARG A 29 -39.88 10.62 -20.09
CA ARG A 29 -38.64 10.00 -19.58
C ARG A 29 -38.77 9.56 -18.14
N GLN A 30 -39.37 10.38 -17.26
CA GLN A 30 -39.63 10.00 -15.87
C GLN A 30 -40.55 8.80 -15.78
N ALA A 31 -41.65 8.75 -16.52
CA ALA A 31 -42.58 7.61 -16.50
C ALA A 31 -41.95 6.29 -16.99
N VAL A 32 -41.09 6.34 -18.02
CA VAL A 32 -40.34 5.17 -18.51
C VAL A 32 -39.28 4.71 -17.51
N VAL A 33 -38.62 5.64 -16.81
CA VAL A 33 -37.70 5.32 -15.71
C VAL A 33 -38.43 4.72 -14.50
N THR A 34 -39.62 5.21 -14.15
CA THR A 34 -40.44 4.65 -13.06
C THR A 34 -40.93 3.24 -13.39
N GLN A 35 -41.32 2.97 -14.64
CA GLN A 35 -41.72 1.62 -15.07
C GLN A 35 -40.53 0.65 -15.12
N ALA A 36 -39.36 1.10 -15.58
CA ALA A 36 -38.14 0.29 -15.54
C ALA A 36 -37.67 0.00 -14.11
N GLN A 37 -37.79 0.97 -13.19
CA GLN A 37 -37.50 0.79 -11.76
C GLN A 37 -38.49 -0.17 -11.09
N GLN A 38 -39.77 -0.11 -11.43
CA GLN A 38 -40.77 -1.06 -10.93
C GLN A 38 -40.55 -2.47 -11.49
N GLN A 39 -40.17 -2.61 -12.76
CA GLN A 39 -39.84 -3.91 -13.35
C GLN A 39 -38.55 -4.51 -12.78
N GLN A 40 -37.54 -3.68 -12.48
CA GLN A 40 -36.29 -4.13 -11.86
C GLN A 40 -36.50 -4.51 -10.38
N GLN A 41 -37.34 -3.77 -9.63
CA GLN A 41 -37.77 -4.16 -8.28
C GLN A 41 -38.62 -5.44 -8.28
N GLN A 42 -39.47 -5.64 -9.29
CA GLN A 42 -40.26 -6.87 -9.46
C GLN A 42 -39.37 -8.06 -9.87
N GLN A 43 -38.32 -7.85 -10.65
CA GLN A 43 -37.34 -8.87 -11.03
C GLN A 43 -36.41 -9.24 -9.86
N GLU A 44 -35.96 -8.29 -9.05
CA GLU A 44 -35.18 -8.56 -7.82
C GLU A 44 -36.01 -9.24 -6.72
N ALA A 45 -37.30 -8.89 -6.60
CA ALA A 45 -38.22 -9.54 -5.66
C ALA A 45 -38.59 -10.98 -6.09
N ALA A 46 -38.47 -11.32 -7.37
CA ALA A 46 -38.88 -12.62 -7.90
C ALA A 46 -37.80 -13.74 -7.81
N GLN A 47 -36.59 -13.45 -7.31
CA GLN A 47 -35.46 -14.39 -7.46
C GLN A 47 -34.62 -14.70 -6.21
N GLN A 48 -35.12 -14.45 -4.99
CA GLN A 48 -34.48 -14.97 -3.76
C GLN A 48 -35.48 -15.77 -2.93
N THR A 49 -35.33 -17.10 -2.93
CA THR A 49 -35.97 -17.97 -1.95
C THR A 49 -35.59 -17.48 -0.55
N GLU A 50 -36.59 -17.14 0.26
CA GLU A 50 -36.35 -16.56 1.57
C GLU A 50 -35.63 -17.56 2.48
N LEU A 51 -34.36 -17.31 2.78
CA LEU A 51 -33.55 -18.24 3.58
C LEU A 51 -34.10 -18.36 5.01
N PRO A 52 -34.07 -19.56 5.62
CA PRO A 52 -34.50 -19.78 6.99
C PRO A 52 -33.66 -18.97 7.99
N LEU A 53 -34.32 -18.42 9.01
CA LEU A 53 -33.65 -17.72 10.10
C LEU A 53 -32.93 -18.72 11.02
N ALA A 54 -31.65 -18.50 11.23
CA ALA A 54 -30.80 -19.23 12.16
C ALA A 54 -30.36 -18.32 13.32
N GLY A 55 -30.11 -18.92 14.48
CA GLY A 55 -29.66 -18.19 15.68
C GLY A 55 -30.83 -17.78 16.60
N PRO A 56 -30.55 -16.94 17.61
CA PRO A 56 -31.55 -16.50 18.58
C PRO A 56 -32.61 -15.60 17.96
N GLU A 57 -33.77 -15.51 18.62
CA GLU A 57 -34.82 -14.56 18.21
C GLU A 57 -34.31 -13.10 18.25
N PRO A 58 -34.68 -12.26 17.26
CA PRO A 58 -34.22 -10.87 17.20
C PRO A 58 -34.71 -10.04 18.38
N ARG A 59 -33.79 -9.39 19.09
CA ARG A 59 -34.06 -8.52 20.25
C ARG A 59 -33.51 -7.12 20.03
N ARG A 60 -34.40 -6.19 19.67
CA ARG A 60 -34.05 -4.80 19.35
C ARG A 60 -33.30 -4.11 20.49
N PHE A 61 -32.19 -3.46 20.15
CA PHE A 61 -31.36 -2.64 21.05
C PHE A 61 -30.77 -3.37 22.27
N THR A 62 -30.78 -4.70 22.27
CA THR A 62 -30.17 -5.48 23.34
C THR A 62 -28.70 -5.76 23.06
N VAL A 63 -27.90 -5.84 24.11
CA VAL A 63 -26.49 -6.25 24.03
C VAL A 63 -26.39 -7.65 24.59
N ALA A 64 -25.82 -8.57 23.81
CA ALA A 64 -25.57 -9.93 24.28
C ALA A 64 -24.68 -9.95 25.54
N GLU A 65 -24.88 -10.95 26.38
CA GLU A 65 -24.12 -11.11 27.62
C GLU A 65 -22.61 -11.10 27.34
N GLY A 66 -21.85 -10.35 28.15
CA GLY A 66 -20.40 -10.19 27.98
C GLY A 66 -19.96 -9.25 26.84
N GLN A 67 -20.86 -8.76 25.97
CA GLN A 67 -20.49 -7.92 24.83
C GLN A 67 -20.55 -6.40 25.11
N LEU A 68 -20.96 -5.97 26.29
CA LEU A 68 -21.14 -4.55 26.64
C LEU A 68 -19.93 -3.68 26.32
N LYS A 69 -18.72 -4.09 26.73
CA LYS A 69 -17.47 -3.36 26.45
C LYS A 69 -17.15 -3.30 24.96
N ASN A 70 -17.41 -4.39 24.23
CA ASN A 70 -17.14 -4.49 22.81
C ASN A 70 -18.09 -3.60 21.99
N ILE A 71 -19.38 -3.57 22.35
CA ILE A 71 -20.37 -2.70 21.70
C ILE A 71 -20.17 -1.23 22.10
N ALA A 72 -19.85 -0.93 23.36
CA ALA A 72 -19.58 0.43 23.81
C ALA A 72 -18.39 1.07 23.08
N SER A 73 -17.28 0.34 22.92
CA SER A 73 -16.14 0.81 22.12
C SER A 73 -16.47 0.88 20.62
N ALA A 74 -17.38 0.06 20.11
CA ALA A 74 -17.90 0.14 18.73
C ALA A 74 -18.85 1.32 18.50
N ALA A 75 -19.39 1.92 19.56
CA ALA A 75 -20.27 3.11 19.48
C ALA A 75 -19.48 4.42 19.44
N PHE A 76 -18.24 4.41 19.94
CA PHE A 76 -17.36 5.58 19.97
C PHE A 76 -17.16 6.27 18.60
N PRO A 77 -17.00 5.55 17.46
CA PRO A 77 -16.92 6.18 16.16
C PRO A 77 -18.13 7.03 15.79
N ALA A 78 -19.34 6.58 16.12
CA ALA A 78 -20.56 7.33 15.84
C ALA A 78 -20.62 8.63 16.66
N LEU A 79 -20.19 8.58 17.92
CA LEU A 79 -20.10 9.77 18.77
C LEU A 79 -19.08 10.79 18.24
N MET A 80 -17.85 10.34 17.95
CA MET A 80 -16.77 11.23 17.46
C MET A 80 -17.06 11.86 16.11
N ARG A 81 -18.01 11.29 15.37
CA ARG A 81 -18.42 11.75 14.04
C ARG A 81 -19.79 12.42 14.06
N LEU A 82 -20.29 12.74 15.24
CA LEU A 82 -21.57 13.41 15.45
C LEU A 82 -22.73 12.71 14.73
N GLY A 83 -22.70 11.38 14.68
CA GLY A 83 -23.70 10.56 14.01
C GLY A 83 -23.62 10.55 12.48
N SER A 84 -22.53 11.01 11.86
CA SER A 84 -22.36 10.91 10.40
C SER A 84 -22.54 9.46 9.92
N GLY A 85 -23.35 9.27 8.87
CA GLY A 85 -23.76 7.94 8.39
C GLY A 85 -24.87 7.27 9.20
N ALA A 86 -25.46 7.94 10.21
CA ALA A 86 -26.64 7.44 10.92
C ALA A 86 -27.95 7.71 10.18
N PHE A 87 -28.01 8.79 9.39
CA PHE A 87 -29.20 9.25 8.68
C PHE A 87 -28.92 9.31 7.18
N VAL A 88 -29.93 8.95 6.38
CA VAL A 88 -29.88 9.17 4.93
C VAL A 88 -30.10 10.65 4.58
N SER A 89 -29.78 11.04 3.35
CA SER A 89 -29.94 12.41 2.87
C SER A 89 -31.40 12.88 2.92
N GLY A 90 -31.61 14.08 3.45
CA GLY A 90 -32.94 14.68 3.60
C GLY A 90 -33.81 14.04 4.68
N TYR A 91 -33.22 13.30 5.64
CA TYR A 91 -33.94 12.68 6.75
C TYR A 91 -34.88 13.65 7.48
N LYS A 92 -36.10 13.18 7.73
CA LYS A 92 -37.11 13.85 8.55
C LYS A 92 -37.85 12.82 9.40
N SER A 93 -38.37 13.25 10.53
CA SER A 93 -39.23 12.43 11.38
C SER A 93 -40.52 13.14 11.71
N SER A 94 -41.64 12.43 11.68
CA SER A 94 -42.95 12.95 12.05
C SER A 94 -43.67 11.98 13.00
N LEU A 95 -44.45 12.53 13.93
CA LEU A 95 -45.33 11.75 14.80
C LEU A 95 -46.66 11.54 14.09
N VAL A 96 -47.01 10.29 13.80
CA VAL A 96 -48.19 9.93 13.02
C VAL A 96 -49.02 8.87 13.76
N PRO A 97 -50.33 8.74 13.48
CA PRO A 97 -51.10 7.59 13.96
C PRO A 97 -50.43 6.28 13.54
N GLU A 98 -50.41 5.30 14.43
CA GLU A 98 -49.86 3.98 14.12
C GLU A 98 -50.64 3.31 12.98
N GLN A 99 -49.93 2.75 12.00
CA GLN A 99 -50.52 2.10 10.84
C GLN A 99 -50.06 0.63 10.77
N PRO A 100 -50.99 -0.33 10.69
CA PRO A 100 -50.65 -1.74 10.54
C PRO A 100 -49.76 -1.97 9.30
N GLY A 101 -48.72 -2.80 9.46
CA GLY A 101 -47.83 -3.17 8.35
C GLY A 101 -46.77 -2.12 8.00
N GLN A 102 -46.75 -0.94 8.62
CA GLN A 102 -45.66 0.03 8.44
C GLN A 102 -44.58 -0.10 9.51
N TYR A 103 -43.33 -0.05 9.08
CA TYR A 103 -42.18 0.08 9.94
C TYR A 103 -42.26 1.38 10.73
N ALA A 104 -42.18 1.26 12.05
CA ALA A 104 -42.02 2.36 12.97
C ALA A 104 -40.78 2.13 13.83
N VAL A 105 -40.04 3.21 14.09
CA VAL A 105 -38.87 3.16 14.97
C VAL A 105 -39.30 2.91 16.41
N ILE A 106 -40.29 3.66 16.85
CA ILE A 106 -40.91 3.61 18.18
C ILE A 106 -42.41 3.81 17.97
N SER A 107 -43.21 2.92 18.55
CA SER A 107 -44.65 3.08 18.72
C SER A 107 -44.94 3.30 20.20
N PHE A 108 -45.75 4.31 20.53
CA PHE A 108 -46.24 4.56 21.88
C PHE A 108 -47.63 5.22 21.84
N LEU A 109 -48.54 4.78 22.72
CA LEU A 109 -49.89 5.36 22.87
C LEU A 109 -50.66 5.51 21.52
N GLY A 110 -50.59 4.51 20.64
CA GLY A 110 -51.28 4.53 19.33
C GLY A 110 -50.69 5.51 18.30
N ARG A 111 -49.51 6.08 18.59
CA ARG A 111 -48.74 6.92 17.68
C ARG A 111 -47.40 6.26 17.38
N SER A 112 -46.86 6.55 16.21
CA SER A 112 -45.58 6.04 15.74
C SER A 112 -44.72 7.16 15.18
N ILE A 113 -43.40 7.01 15.29
CA ILE A 113 -42.45 7.89 14.62
C ILE A 113 -42.21 7.33 13.21
N ARG A 114 -42.72 8.05 12.21
CA ARG A 114 -42.42 7.80 10.79
C ARG A 114 -41.15 8.54 10.40
N GLU A 115 -40.32 7.87 9.61
CA GLU A 115 -39.10 8.43 9.05
C GLU A 115 -39.29 8.62 7.54
N ASP A 116 -38.94 9.81 7.04
CA ASP A 116 -38.97 10.16 5.63
C ASP A 116 -37.59 10.63 5.18
N SER A 117 -37.34 10.66 3.87
CA SER A 117 -36.06 11.08 3.30
C SER A 117 -36.16 11.51 1.83
N ALA A 118 -35.08 12.10 1.31
CA ALA A 118 -34.98 12.49 -0.09
C ALA A 118 -34.47 11.37 -1.00
N VAL A 119 -33.90 10.30 -0.44
CA VAL A 119 -33.15 9.29 -1.22
C VAL A 119 -34.02 8.47 -2.17
N GLY A 120 -35.34 8.40 -1.94
CA GLY A 120 -36.28 7.78 -2.88
C GLY A 120 -36.33 8.48 -4.24
N GLY A 121 -35.96 9.76 -4.31
CA GLY A 121 -35.91 10.54 -5.55
C GLY A 121 -34.55 10.59 -6.23
N PHE A 122 -33.52 9.95 -5.66
CA PHE A 122 -32.17 9.97 -6.24
C PHE A 122 -31.99 8.91 -7.33
N PRO A 123 -31.12 9.16 -8.34
CA PRO A 123 -30.74 8.14 -9.31
C PRO A 123 -30.17 6.91 -8.61
N ARG A 124 -30.60 5.72 -9.04
CA ARG A 124 -30.11 4.45 -8.51
C ARG A 124 -29.24 3.74 -9.55
N PRO A 125 -28.07 3.22 -9.16
CA PRO A 125 -27.23 2.47 -10.09
C PRO A 125 -27.94 1.17 -10.48
N ALA A 126 -27.86 0.80 -11.77
CA ALA A 126 -28.46 -0.43 -12.27
C ALA A 126 -27.68 -1.68 -11.82
N GLN A 127 -26.37 -1.53 -11.62
CA GLN A 127 -25.48 -2.50 -11.03
C GLN A 127 -24.80 -1.89 -9.79
N PRO A 128 -24.65 -2.62 -8.67
CA PRO A 128 -23.98 -2.08 -7.49
C PRO A 128 -22.57 -1.56 -7.80
N LEU A 129 -22.19 -0.47 -7.12
CA LEU A 129 -20.80 -0.02 -7.12
C LEU A 129 -19.93 -1.07 -6.44
N VAL A 130 -18.67 -1.19 -6.85
CA VAL A 130 -17.70 -2.09 -6.23
C VAL A 130 -16.68 -1.25 -5.46
N LEU A 131 -16.41 -1.63 -4.20
CA LEU A 131 -15.44 -0.95 -3.34
C LEU A 131 -14.45 -1.94 -2.72
N TYR A 132 -13.17 -1.71 -2.96
CA TYR A 132 -12.07 -2.35 -2.23
C TYR A 132 -11.70 -1.48 -1.04
N GLU A 133 -11.87 -2.02 0.17
CA GLU A 133 -11.78 -1.22 1.39
C GLU A 133 -11.43 -2.09 2.62
N PHE A 134 -11.02 -1.47 3.72
CA PHE A 134 -10.96 -2.18 5.00
C PHE A 134 -11.42 -1.31 6.19
N GLU A 135 -11.89 -1.98 7.24
CA GLU A 135 -12.56 -1.32 8.37
C GLU A 135 -11.64 -0.40 9.17
N GLY A 136 -10.35 -0.74 9.26
CA GLY A 136 -9.30 0.04 9.92
C GLY A 136 -8.77 1.25 9.16
N CYS A 137 -9.39 1.64 8.03
CA CYS A 137 -8.95 2.77 7.22
C CYS A 137 -9.84 4.01 7.42
N PRO A 138 -9.30 5.18 7.82
CA PRO A 138 -10.10 6.38 8.02
C PRO A 138 -10.67 6.93 6.71
N PHE A 139 -9.98 6.73 5.58
CA PHE A 139 -10.45 7.14 4.25
C PHE A 139 -11.61 6.26 3.75
N CYS A 140 -11.50 4.94 3.91
CA CYS A 140 -12.58 4.00 3.57
C CYS A 140 -13.84 4.30 4.38
N ARG A 141 -13.66 4.66 5.66
CA ARG A 141 -14.75 5.02 6.55
C ARG A 141 -15.57 6.21 6.04
N LYS A 142 -14.92 7.26 5.51
CA LYS A 142 -15.63 8.40 4.90
C LYS A 142 -16.51 7.95 3.73
N VAL A 143 -16.01 7.04 2.90
CA VAL A 143 -16.78 6.48 1.77
C VAL A 143 -17.95 5.63 2.28
N ARG A 144 -17.78 4.82 3.33
CA ARG A 144 -18.90 4.07 3.96
C ARG A 144 -19.96 5.00 4.58
N GLU A 145 -19.56 6.13 5.16
CA GLU A 145 -20.50 7.17 5.60
C GLU A 145 -21.29 7.73 4.41
N ALA A 146 -20.64 8.03 3.28
CA ALA A 146 -21.32 8.49 2.06
C ALA A 146 -22.29 7.44 1.51
N VAL A 147 -21.90 6.17 1.46
CA VAL A 147 -22.77 5.04 1.08
C VAL A 147 -24.01 4.99 1.97
N SER A 148 -23.85 5.21 3.28
CA SER A 148 -24.98 5.25 4.23
C SER A 148 -25.89 6.47 4.02
N ILE A 149 -25.31 7.64 3.75
CA ILE A 149 -26.08 8.88 3.55
C ILE A 149 -26.86 8.82 2.23
N LEU A 150 -26.29 8.23 1.18
CA LEU A 150 -26.94 8.09 -0.12
C LEU A 150 -27.84 6.85 -0.23
N ASP A 151 -27.86 6.01 0.80
CA ASP A 151 -28.64 4.76 0.83
C ASP A 151 -28.30 3.83 -0.35
N LEU A 152 -27.01 3.75 -0.72
CA LEU A 152 -26.55 2.97 -1.87
C LEU A 152 -26.32 1.51 -1.50
N ASP A 153 -26.57 0.63 -2.46
CA ASP A 153 -26.15 -0.77 -2.41
C ASP A 153 -24.80 -0.92 -3.11
N VAL A 154 -23.85 -1.58 -2.44
CA VAL A 154 -22.45 -1.66 -2.86
C VAL A 154 -21.92 -3.06 -2.61
N VAL A 155 -21.17 -3.63 -3.56
CA VAL A 155 -20.35 -4.83 -3.32
C VAL A 155 -19.03 -4.41 -2.70
N PHE A 156 -18.78 -4.85 -1.46
CA PHE A 156 -17.50 -4.64 -0.79
C PHE A 156 -16.60 -5.87 -0.94
N TYR A 157 -15.35 -5.60 -1.32
CA TYR A 157 -14.24 -6.53 -1.28
C TYR A 157 -13.27 -6.12 -0.17
N PRO A 158 -13.28 -6.81 0.99
CA PRO A 158 -12.44 -6.40 2.11
C PRO A 158 -10.96 -6.62 1.81
N THR A 159 -10.15 -5.58 1.99
CA THR A 159 -8.69 -5.57 1.75
C THR A 159 -7.92 -5.33 3.06
N PRO A 160 -8.12 -6.13 4.11
CA PRO A 160 -7.38 -5.98 5.35
C PRO A 160 -5.87 -6.08 5.07
N LYS A 161 -5.07 -5.57 5.98
CA LYS A 161 -3.62 -5.74 5.92
C LYS A 161 -3.27 -7.23 5.86
N ASP A 162 -2.30 -7.58 5.01
CA ASP A 162 -1.85 -8.96 4.76
C ASP A 162 -2.92 -9.90 4.17
N GLY A 163 -4.04 -9.34 3.71
CA GLY A 163 -5.08 -10.06 2.98
C GLY A 163 -4.55 -10.62 1.66
N PRO A 164 -4.63 -11.94 1.42
CA PRO A 164 -4.07 -12.57 0.21
C PRO A 164 -4.96 -12.46 -1.03
N THR A 165 -6.23 -12.05 -0.89
CA THR A 165 -7.22 -12.18 -1.96
C THR A 165 -7.47 -10.84 -2.65
N TRP A 166 -8.22 -9.96 -2.00
CA TRP A 166 -8.76 -8.77 -2.63
C TRP A 166 -7.77 -7.61 -2.66
N ARG A 167 -6.84 -7.57 -1.70
CA ARG A 167 -5.80 -6.54 -1.64
C ARG A 167 -4.83 -6.65 -2.83
N PRO A 168 -4.27 -7.82 -3.19
CA PRO A 168 -3.49 -7.98 -4.41
C PRO A 168 -4.29 -7.68 -5.68
N GLU A 169 -5.56 -8.08 -5.75
CA GLU A 169 -6.42 -7.80 -6.90
C GLU A 169 -6.62 -6.30 -7.12
N ALA A 170 -6.94 -5.55 -6.05
CA ALA A 170 -7.07 -4.10 -6.11
C ALA A 170 -5.77 -3.41 -6.56
N ILE A 171 -4.61 -3.89 -6.09
CA ILE A 171 -3.30 -3.38 -6.49
C ILE A 171 -3.03 -3.68 -7.97
N ALA A 172 -3.32 -4.90 -8.42
CA ALA A 172 -3.11 -5.29 -9.81
C ALA A 172 -3.99 -4.48 -10.76
N ARG A 173 -5.22 -4.14 -10.33
CA ARG A 173 -6.18 -3.39 -11.13
C ARG A 173 -5.92 -1.88 -11.15
N GLY A 174 -5.77 -1.26 -9.98
CA GLY A 174 -5.60 0.20 -9.90
C GLY A 174 -4.14 0.66 -9.89
N GLY A 175 -3.17 -0.25 -9.74
CA GLY A 175 -1.73 0.07 -9.83
C GLY A 175 -1.14 0.72 -8.58
N LYS A 176 -1.93 0.98 -7.53
CA LYS A 176 -1.48 1.55 -6.24
C LYS A 176 -1.98 0.71 -5.07
N ARG A 177 -1.18 0.64 -4.00
CA ARG A 177 -1.61 0.08 -2.69
C ARG A 177 -2.36 1.15 -1.86
N GLN A 178 -3.36 1.77 -2.48
CA GLN A 178 -4.15 2.85 -1.91
C GLN A 178 -5.61 2.40 -1.75
N PHE A 179 -6.25 2.77 -0.65
CA PHE A 179 -7.64 2.41 -0.35
C PHE A 179 -8.38 3.61 0.27
N PRO A 180 -9.68 3.80 -0.04
CA PRO A 180 -10.52 2.93 -0.85
C PRO A 180 -10.23 3.03 -2.35
N TYR A 181 -10.61 2.01 -3.09
CA TYR A 181 -10.61 1.98 -4.55
C TYR A 181 -12.01 1.60 -5.04
N MET A 182 -12.61 2.46 -5.87
CA MET A 182 -14.01 2.34 -6.30
C MET A 182 -14.10 2.05 -7.79
N ILE A 183 -15.08 1.22 -8.16
CA ILE A 183 -15.42 0.90 -9.53
C ILE A 183 -16.91 1.07 -9.72
N ASP A 184 -17.28 1.83 -10.74
CA ASP A 184 -18.66 2.00 -11.16
C ASP A 184 -18.91 1.30 -12.50
N PRO A 185 -19.50 0.10 -12.51
CA PRO A 185 -19.79 -0.64 -13.74
C PRO A 185 -20.84 0.05 -14.62
N ASN A 186 -21.63 0.99 -14.07
CA ASN A 186 -22.66 1.70 -14.82
C ASN A 186 -22.06 2.80 -15.71
N THR A 187 -20.89 3.32 -15.36
CA THR A 187 -20.22 4.42 -16.08
C THR A 187 -18.83 4.04 -16.60
N GLY A 188 -18.28 2.89 -16.19
CA GLY A 188 -16.93 2.45 -16.50
C GLY A 188 -15.84 3.18 -15.71
N LYS A 189 -16.19 3.97 -14.69
CA LYS A 189 -15.20 4.71 -13.89
C LYS A 189 -14.54 3.83 -12.84
N GLU A 190 -13.23 3.97 -12.73
CA GLU A 190 -12.40 3.38 -11.68
C GLU A 190 -11.55 4.48 -11.05
N MET A 191 -11.54 4.61 -9.73
CA MET A 191 -10.88 5.76 -9.07
C MET A 191 -10.41 5.49 -7.64
N TYR A 192 -9.36 6.23 -7.29
CA TYR A 192 -8.84 6.40 -5.93
C TYR A 192 -9.33 7.74 -5.33
N GLU A 193 -8.73 8.11 -4.20
CA GLU A 193 -9.01 9.32 -3.43
C GLU A 193 -10.42 9.33 -2.83
N SER A 194 -10.51 9.16 -1.50
CA SER A 194 -11.81 9.08 -0.82
C SER A 194 -12.70 10.28 -1.10
N ASP A 195 -12.12 11.47 -1.28
CA ASP A 195 -12.88 12.70 -1.43
C ASP A 195 -13.44 12.80 -2.85
N ALA A 196 -12.66 12.41 -3.86
CA ALA A 196 -13.13 12.27 -5.24
C ALA A 196 -14.22 11.20 -5.38
N ILE A 197 -14.07 10.05 -4.69
CA ILE A 197 -15.08 8.99 -4.65
C ILE A 197 -16.40 9.51 -4.06
N ILE A 198 -16.33 10.24 -2.93
CA ILE A 198 -17.52 10.79 -2.28
C ILE A 198 -18.19 11.83 -3.17
N GLU A 199 -17.43 12.77 -3.72
CA GLU A 199 -17.96 13.78 -4.66
C GLU A 199 -18.62 13.13 -5.87
N TYR A 200 -17.99 12.10 -6.42
CA TYR A 200 -18.53 11.31 -7.52
C TYR A 200 -19.87 10.66 -7.15
N MET A 201 -19.97 10.01 -5.99
CA MET A 201 -21.20 9.36 -5.53
C MET A 201 -22.33 10.36 -5.32
N PHE A 202 -22.07 11.51 -4.69
CA PHE A 202 -23.09 12.55 -4.48
C PHE A 202 -23.52 13.20 -5.80
N LYS A 203 -22.60 13.41 -6.74
CA LYS A 203 -22.90 13.96 -8.07
C LYS A 203 -23.71 12.99 -8.93
N SER A 204 -23.40 11.71 -8.88
CA SER A 204 -23.97 10.70 -9.80
C SER A 204 -25.25 10.06 -9.25
N TYR A 205 -25.33 9.88 -7.92
CA TYR A 205 -26.38 9.12 -7.25
C TYR A 205 -26.97 9.86 -6.03
N GLY A 206 -26.72 11.16 -5.92
CA GLY A 206 -27.24 12.02 -4.87
C GLY A 206 -27.81 13.33 -5.41
N ASN A 207 -27.85 14.34 -4.54
CA ASN A 207 -28.27 15.71 -4.88
C ASN A 207 -27.10 16.61 -5.31
N GLY A 208 -25.90 16.06 -5.52
CA GLY A 208 -24.69 16.82 -5.83
C GLY A 208 -24.02 17.52 -4.64
N GLU A 209 -24.63 17.49 -3.46
CA GLU A 209 -24.12 18.20 -2.27
C GLU A 209 -23.53 17.22 -1.26
N VAL A 210 -22.21 17.25 -1.10
CA VAL A 210 -21.56 16.47 -0.04
C VAL A 210 -21.86 17.13 1.34
N PRO A 211 -22.20 16.37 2.39
CA PRO A 211 -22.42 16.91 3.73
C PRO A 211 -21.15 17.50 4.35
N LEU A 212 -21.31 18.53 5.19
CA LEU A 212 -20.18 19.23 5.83
C LEU A 212 -19.20 18.24 6.50
N GLY A 213 -19.69 17.28 7.26
CA GLY A 213 -18.86 16.29 7.95
C GLY A 213 -17.94 15.46 7.04
N LEU A 214 -18.21 15.40 5.73
CA LEU A 214 -17.41 14.71 4.73
C LEU A 214 -16.53 15.64 3.87
N ARG A 215 -16.75 16.97 3.92
CA ARG A 215 -16.03 18.00 3.13
C ARG A 215 -14.96 18.78 3.88
N LEU A 216 -14.77 18.53 5.18
CA LEU A 216 -13.77 19.24 5.99
C LEU A 216 -12.32 18.76 5.76
N GLY A 217 -12.07 17.99 4.69
CA GLY A 217 -10.74 17.55 4.28
C GLY A 217 -9.96 16.84 5.41
N PRO A 218 -8.76 17.33 5.78
CA PRO A 218 -7.92 16.72 6.82
C PRO A 218 -8.61 16.56 8.18
N LEU A 219 -9.49 17.50 8.57
CA LEU A 219 -10.23 17.41 9.84
C LEU A 219 -11.16 16.20 9.86
N THR A 220 -11.78 15.87 8.72
CA THR A 220 -12.59 14.66 8.59
C THR A 220 -11.71 13.42 8.76
N VAL A 221 -10.53 13.38 8.15
CA VAL A 221 -9.60 12.24 8.25
C VAL A 221 -9.09 12.06 9.69
N ILE A 222 -8.72 13.14 10.38
CA ILE A 222 -8.31 13.10 11.80
C ILE A 222 -9.44 12.58 12.68
N SER A 223 -10.66 13.11 12.52
CA SER A 223 -11.81 12.64 13.31
C SER A 223 -12.13 11.16 13.05
N CYS A 224 -11.97 10.70 11.80
CA CYS A 224 -12.11 9.29 11.44
C CYS A 224 -10.98 8.42 12.01
N GLY A 225 -9.74 8.92 12.08
CA GLY A 225 -8.62 8.25 12.73
C GLY A 225 -8.82 8.10 14.24
N LEU A 226 -9.15 9.19 14.93
CA LEU A 226 -9.42 9.21 16.38
C LEU A 226 -10.61 8.31 16.75
N ALA A 227 -11.66 8.31 15.93
CA ALA A 227 -12.84 7.45 16.09
C ALA A 227 -12.50 5.96 16.16
N MET A 228 -11.42 5.52 15.53
CA MET A 228 -11.05 4.10 15.47
C MET A 228 -10.14 3.64 16.62
N LEU A 229 -9.54 4.55 17.38
CA LEU A 229 -8.57 4.21 18.44
C LEU A 229 -9.11 3.17 19.45
N PRO A 230 -10.36 3.26 19.95
CA PRO A 230 -10.86 2.30 20.94
C PRO A 230 -11.10 0.89 20.37
N ARG A 231 -11.04 0.71 19.05
CA ARG A 231 -11.22 -0.60 18.40
C ARG A 231 -9.96 -1.43 18.38
N MET A 232 -8.80 -0.90 18.81
CA MET A 232 -7.54 -1.64 18.93
C MET A 232 -7.18 -2.42 17.64
N ALA A 233 -7.29 -1.76 16.48
CA ALA A 233 -7.01 -2.34 15.16
C ALA A 233 -7.89 -3.55 14.72
N LYS A 234 -9.05 -3.79 15.36
CA LYS A 234 -10.06 -4.72 14.83
C LYS A 234 -10.50 -4.32 13.43
N GLY A 235 -10.65 -5.30 12.54
CA GLY A 235 -10.95 -5.03 11.13
C GLY A 235 -9.78 -4.44 10.32
N SER A 236 -8.56 -4.41 10.85
CA SER A 236 -7.39 -3.86 10.13
C SER A 236 -6.51 -4.92 9.47
N ALA A 237 -6.46 -6.15 9.97
CA ALA A 237 -5.53 -7.19 9.52
C ALA A 237 -6.24 -8.53 9.25
N TYR A 238 -5.71 -9.26 8.29
CA TYR A 238 -6.24 -10.53 7.84
C TYR A 238 -6.04 -11.63 8.89
N LYS A 239 -7.09 -12.41 9.13
CA LYS A 239 -7.02 -13.61 9.94
C LYS A 239 -6.53 -14.77 9.08
N LYS A 240 -5.29 -15.23 9.33
CA LYS A 240 -4.67 -16.33 8.60
C LYS A 240 -5.50 -17.61 8.67
N GLY A 241 -5.68 -18.26 7.52
CA GLY A 241 -6.42 -19.52 7.41
C GLY A 241 -7.93 -19.34 7.26
N SER A 242 -8.41 -18.11 7.04
CA SER A 242 -9.81 -17.86 6.68
C SER A 242 -10.16 -18.49 5.34
N LYS A 243 -11.43 -18.80 5.15
CA LYS A 243 -11.98 -19.42 3.94
C LYS A 243 -12.87 -18.41 3.23
N LEU A 244 -12.64 -18.22 1.95
CA LEU A 244 -13.50 -17.37 1.12
C LEU A 244 -14.82 -18.10 0.83
N PRO A 245 -15.97 -17.41 0.91
CA PRO A 245 -17.21 -17.91 0.36
C PRO A 245 -17.13 -18.01 -1.17
N LYS A 246 -17.99 -18.84 -1.77
CA LYS A 246 -18.10 -18.96 -3.24
C LYS A 246 -18.87 -17.78 -3.83
N GLU A 247 -19.87 -17.31 -3.11
CA GLU A 247 -20.73 -16.19 -3.49
C GLU A 247 -20.72 -15.12 -2.39
N PRO A 248 -20.79 -13.82 -2.75
CA PRO A 248 -20.89 -12.75 -1.75
C PRO A 248 -22.11 -12.92 -0.85
N LEU A 249 -21.93 -12.68 0.45
CA LEU A 249 -23.05 -12.62 1.39
C LEU A 249 -23.89 -11.36 1.13
N VAL A 250 -25.16 -11.36 1.48
CA VAL A 250 -25.95 -10.12 1.57
C VAL A 250 -25.88 -9.62 3.01
N TYR A 251 -25.47 -8.36 3.20
CA TYR A 251 -25.30 -7.77 4.52
C TYR A 251 -26.07 -6.46 4.64
N TRP A 252 -27.04 -6.43 5.55
CA TRP A 252 -27.87 -5.26 5.85
C TRP A 252 -27.33 -4.52 7.07
N GLY A 253 -27.02 -3.24 6.90
CA GLY A 253 -26.52 -2.39 7.99
C GLY A 253 -26.33 -0.93 7.60
N TYR A 254 -25.76 -0.14 8.51
CA TYR A 254 -25.33 1.24 8.26
C TYR A 254 -24.07 1.58 9.06
N GLU A 255 -23.31 2.60 8.63
CA GLU A 255 -21.97 2.87 9.15
C GLU A 255 -21.98 3.19 10.66
N ALA A 256 -22.92 4.03 11.11
CA ALA A 256 -22.98 4.52 12.49
C ALA A 256 -23.46 3.49 13.54
N SER A 257 -23.93 2.30 13.14
CA SER A 257 -24.40 1.29 14.11
C SER A 257 -23.22 0.53 14.75
N PRO A 258 -23.10 0.51 16.09
CA PRO A 258 -22.05 -0.24 16.78
C PRO A 258 -22.19 -1.76 16.58
N PHE A 259 -23.42 -2.26 16.51
CA PHE A 259 -23.69 -3.67 16.24
C PHE A 259 -23.30 -4.06 14.81
N CYS A 260 -23.47 -3.15 13.86
CA CYS A 260 -23.03 -3.36 12.48
C CYS A 260 -21.49 -3.31 12.38
N LYS A 261 -20.85 -2.38 13.10
CA LYS A 261 -19.40 -2.21 13.13
C LYS A 261 -18.67 -3.50 13.52
N VAL A 262 -19.12 -4.20 14.58
CA VAL A 262 -18.46 -5.45 15.02
C VAL A 262 -18.59 -6.59 14.00
N VAL A 263 -19.69 -6.64 13.24
CA VAL A 263 -19.87 -7.62 12.17
C VAL A 263 -18.97 -7.28 10.98
N ARG A 264 -18.94 -6.02 10.55
CA ARG A 264 -18.06 -5.59 9.45
C ARG A 264 -16.59 -5.81 9.75
N GLU A 265 -16.14 -5.55 10.99
CA GLU A 265 -14.78 -5.85 11.42
C GLU A 265 -14.44 -7.33 11.22
N LYS A 266 -15.36 -8.23 11.61
CA LYS A 266 -15.19 -9.68 11.42
C LYS A 266 -15.19 -10.07 9.94
N MET A 267 -16.12 -9.56 9.14
CA MET A 267 -16.16 -9.81 7.68
C MET A 267 -14.87 -9.31 7.01
N CYS A 268 -14.35 -8.17 7.47
CA CYS A 268 -13.10 -7.61 6.97
C CYS A 268 -11.89 -8.47 7.34
N GLU A 269 -11.76 -8.92 8.59
CA GLU A 269 -10.69 -9.81 9.04
C GLU A 269 -10.66 -11.14 8.28
N LEU A 270 -11.84 -11.64 7.88
CA LEU A 270 -12.00 -12.91 7.17
C LEU A 270 -11.98 -12.78 5.63
N GLU A 271 -11.81 -11.56 5.10
CA GLU A 271 -11.93 -11.26 3.65
C GLU A 271 -13.27 -11.68 3.02
N VAL A 272 -14.37 -11.66 3.78
CA VAL A 272 -15.69 -12.08 3.28
C VAL A 272 -16.29 -11.00 2.36
N PRO A 273 -16.37 -11.23 1.03
CA PRO A 273 -17.03 -10.31 0.12
C PRO A 273 -18.53 -10.27 0.40
N HIS A 274 -19.14 -9.10 0.24
CA HIS A 274 -20.57 -8.96 0.50
C HIS A 274 -21.23 -7.84 -0.29
N LEU A 275 -22.49 -8.07 -0.69
CA LEU A 275 -23.42 -7.04 -1.12
C LEU A 275 -23.96 -6.33 0.12
N TYR A 276 -23.51 -5.10 0.33
CA TYR A 276 -23.99 -4.25 1.40
C TYR A 276 -25.28 -3.54 1.02
N ARG A 277 -26.34 -3.86 1.75
CA ARG A 277 -27.65 -3.20 1.68
C ARG A 277 -27.69 -2.12 2.76
N SER A 278 -27.35 -0.90 2.38
CA SER A 278 -27.38 0.21 3.33
C SER A 278 -28.82 0.50 3.78
N CYS A 279 -29.02 0.70 5.09
CA CYS A 279 -30.33 0.98 5.68
C CYS A 279 -30.22 1.93 6.88
N ALA A 280 -29.54 3.07 6.68
CA ALA A 280 -29.50 4.15 7.67
C ALA A 280 -30.91 4.68 8.01
N ARG A 281 -31.04 5.49 9.07
CA ARG A 281 -32.34 6.05 9.51
C ARG A 281 -32.99 6.84 8.37
N GLY A 282 -34.27 6.59 8.11
CA GLY A 282 -35.01 7.15 6.95
C GLY A 282 -34.84 6.40 5.62
N SER A 283 -34.11 5.29 5.58
CA SER A 283 -34.02 4.43 4.38
C SER A 283 -35.34 3.70 4.13
N PRO A 284 -35.88 3.69 2.89
CA PRO A 284 -37.04 2.89 2.53
C PRO A 284 -36.79 1.38 2.67
N LYS A 285 -35.52 0.94 2.64
CA LYS A 285 -35.16 -0.48 2.79
C LYS A 285 -35.47 -1.04 4.19
N ARG A 286 -35.73 -0.18 5.17
CA ARG A 286 -36.19 -0.59 6.50
C ARG A 286 -37.59 -1.22 6.43
N GLN A 287 -38.47 -0.62 5.63
CA GLN A 287 -39.79 -1.15 5.35
C GLN A 287 -39.69 -2.49 4.61
N SER A 288 -38.85 -2.59 3.57
CA SER A 288 -38.73 -3.83 2.81
C SER A 288 -38.22 -4.99 3.65
N LEU A 289 -37.26 -4.77 4.56
CA LEU A 289 -36.80 -5.82 5.46
C LEU A 289 -37.85 -6.17 6.53
N PHE A 290 -38.60 -5.17 7.01
CA PHE A 290 -39.74 -5.40 7.92
C PHE A 290 -40.82 -6.26 7.28
N GLU A 291 -41.19 -5.99 6.03
CA GLU A 291 -42.17 -6.79 5.28
C GLU A 291 -41.71 -8.24 5.07
N ARG A 292 -40.42 -8.43 4.75
CA ARG A 292 -39.84 -9.77 4.58
C ARG A 292 -39.82 -10.56 5.90
N ARG A 293 -39.37 -9.94 6.99
CA ARG A 293 -39.01 -10.66 8.23
C ARG A 293 -39.97 -10.46 9.40
N GLY A 294 -41.02 -9.65 9.22
CA GLY A 294 -41.93 -9.21 10.30
C GLY A 294 -41.28 -8.29 11.34
N THR A 295 -39.99 -8.00 11.22
CA THR A 295 -39.24 -7.09 12.09
C THR A 295 -38.10 -6.44 11.31
N PHE A 296 -37.78 -5.19 11.66
CA PHE A 296 -36.56 -4.55 11.20
C PHE A 296 -35.56 -4.54 12.35
N GLN A 297 -34.40 -5.13 12.11
CA GLN A 297 -33.24 -5.05 12.98
C GLN A 297 -31.98 -5.23 12.14
N VAL A 298 -30.90 -4.55 12.51
CA VAL A 298 -29.58 -4.71 11.90
C VAL A 298 -28.49 -4.77 12.97
N PRO A 299 -27.39 -5.51 12.74
CA PRO A 299 -27.01 -6.21 11.50
C PRO A 299 -27.91 -7.41 11.18
N TYR A 300 -28.08 -7.65 9.88
CA TYR A 300 -28.77 -8.83 9.35
C TYR A 300 -27.99 -9.34 8.14
N ILE A 301 -27.77 -10.65 8.04
CA ILE A 301 -27.07 -11.27 6.90
C ILE A 301 -27.92 -12.35 6.24
N GLU A 302 -27.68 -12.56 4.95
CA GLU A 302 -28.15 -13.70 4.17
C GLU A 302 -26.92 -14.35 3.54
N ASP A 303 -26.73 -15.64 3.79
CA ASP A 303 -25.60 -16.40 3.29
C ASP A 303 -26.05 -17.47 2.29
N PRO A 304 -25.92 -17.22 0.98
CA PRO A 304 -26.33 -18.19 -0.06
C PRO A 304 -25.45 -19.44 -0.04
N ASN A 305 -24.24 -19.38 0.52
CA ASN A 305 -23.30 -20.49 0.53
C ASN A 305 -23.70 -21.59 1.51
N THR A 306 -24.44 -21.24 2.56
CA THR A 306 -24.91 -22.17 3.60
C THR A 306 -26.44 -22.23 3.69
N GLY A 307 -27.14 -21.33 2.99
CA GLY A 307 -28.61 -21.28 2.95
C GLY A 307 -29.23 -20.75 4.23
N VAL A 308 -28.53 -19.89 4.99
CA VAL A 308 -29.04 -19.33 6.24
C VAL A 308 -29.18 -17.81 6.18
N ALA A 309 -30.15 -17.29 6.93
CA ALA A 309 -30.24 -15.87 7.26
C ALA A 309 -30.17 -15.70 8.78
N MET A 310 -29.66 -14.57 9.28
CA MET A 310 -29.54 -14.38 10.73
C MET A 310 -29.48 -12.92 11.15
N PHE A 311 -30.06 -12.66 12.32
CA PHE A 311 -29.95 -11.42 13.08
C PHE A 311 -28.92 -11.58 14.21
N GLU A 312 -28.84 -10.58 15.08
CA GLU A 312 -27.99 -10.54 16.27
C GLU A 312 -26.48 -10.53 15.97
N SER A 313 -25.86 -9.35 16.15
CA SER A 313 -24.44 -9.12 15.84
C SER A 313 -23.48 -10.15 16.45
N SER A 314 -23.75 -10.65 17.66
CA SER A 314 -22.88 -11.62 18.33
C SER A 314 -23.00 -13.01 17.72
N ALA A 315 -24.22 -13.44 17.40
CA ALA A 315 -24.47 -14.71 16.71
C ALA A 315 -23.89 -14.68 15.28
N ILE A 316 -24.01 -13.55 14.59
CA ILE A 316 -23.41 -13.35 13.26
C ILE A 316 -21.88 -13.45 13.33
N VAL A 317 -21.23 -12.80 14.30
CA VAL A 317 -19.77 -12.88 14.46
C VAL A 317 -19.31 -14.30 14.75
N GLU A 318 -20.01 -15.01 15.64
CA GLU A 318 -19.72 -16.42 15.94
C GLU A 318 -19.90 -17.32 14.70
N TYR A 319 -20.99 -17.11 13.96
CA TYR A 319 -21.26 -17.81 12.71
C TYR A 319 -20.16 -17.58 11.66
N LEU A 320 -19.77 -16.33 11.43
CA LEU A 320 -18.72 -15.98 10.46
C LEU A 320 -17.40 -16.62 10.85
N GLU A 321 -17.05 -16.59 12.13
CA GLU A 321 -15.83 -17.20 12.66
C GLU A 321 -15.85 -18.74 12.52
N LYS A 322 -17.00 -19.37 12.80
CA LYS A 322 -17.16 -20.83 12.65
C LYS A 322 -17.12 -21.28 11.20
N THR A 323 -17.74 -20.51 10.31
CA THR A 323 -17.96 -20.90 8.90
C THR A 323 -16.77 -20.53 8.02
N TYR A 324 -16.25 -19.32 8.19
CA TYR A 324 -15.22 -18.72 7.36
C TYR A 324 -13.89 -18.48 8.08
N GLY A 325 -13.83 -18.67 9.40
CA GLY A 325 -12.58 -18.56 10.17
C GLY A 325 -11.64 -19.76 10.03
N SER A 326 -10.46 -19.60 10.61
CA SER A 326 -9.43 -20.64 10.65
C SER A 326 -9.84 -21.76 11.60
N SER A 327 -10.09 -22.96 11.07
CA SER A 327 -10.42 -24.14 11.87
C SER A 327 -9.27 -24.52 12.81
N GLY A 328 -9.35 -24.13 14.08
CA GLY A 328 -8.43 -24.52 15.14
C GLY A 328 -9.06 -25.57 16.07
N SER A 329 -8.58 -26.81 15.96
CA SER A 329 -8.58 -27.87 16.98
C SER A 329 -9.76 -27.94 17.97
N ALA A 330 -10.85 -28.61 17.57
CA ALA A 330 -11.65 -29.39 18.50
C ALA A 330 -11.28 -30.87 18.34
N THR A 331 -10.77 -31.47 19.40
CA THR A 331 -10.41 -32.88 19.51
C THR A 331 -11.65 -33.75 19.29
N LEU A 332 -11.70 -34.51 18.20
CA LEU A 332 -12.53 -35.72 18.14
C LEU A 332 -11.89 -36.73 17.20
N ALA A 333 -11.52 -37.88 17.76
CA ALA A 333 -10.97 -39.02 17.06
C ALA A 333 -12.03 -39.66 16.15
N VAL A 334 -11.75 -39.74 14.85
CA VAL A 334 -12.39 -40.73 13.96
C VAL A 334 -11.34 -41.26 12.98
N ARG A 335 -11.17 -42.58 13.02
CA ARG A 335 -10.40 -43.39 12.06
C ARG A 335 -10.99 -43.26 10.66
N GLY A 336 -10.13 -43.09 9.65
CA GLY A 336 -10.53 -43.24 8.24
C GLY A 336 -9.34 -43.16 7.29
N LYS A 337 -8.94 -44.31 6.73
CA LYS A 337 -7.95 -44.41 5.64
C LYS A 337 -8.55 -43.86 4.34
N ALA A 338 -7.84 -42.97 3.65
CA ALA A 338 -7.93 -42.85 2.19
C ALA A 338 -6.69 -42.13 1.62
N THR A 339 -6.04 -42.78 0.66
CA THR A 339 -4.86 -42.37 -0.10
C THR A 339 -5.22 -41.34 -1.19
N PRO A 340 -4.36 -40.33 -1.48
CA PRO A 340 -4.59 -39.44 -2.62
C PRO A 340 -3.92 -39.98 -3.89
N ARG A 341 -4.68 -39.95 -4.99
CA ARG A 341 -4.26 -40.29 -6.35
C ARG A 341 -3.71 -39.02 -7.03
N ARG A 342 -2.49 -39.11 -7.56
CA ARG A 342 -1.82 -38.08 -8.38
C ARG A 342 -2.64 -37.77 -9.64
N LEU A 343 -2.77 -36.48 -9.97
CA LEU A 343 -3.05 -36.00 -11.32
C LEU A 343 -1.81 -35.26 -11.85
N ALA A 344 -1.41 -35.65 -13.06
CA ALA A 344 -0.18 -35.25 -13.73
C ALA A 344 -0.29 -33.84 -14.35
N ALA A 345 0.81 -33.10 -14.32
CA ALA A 345 0.99 -31.86 -15.05
C ALA A 345 1.31 -32.13 -16.53
N VAL A 346 0.68 -31.36 -17.42
CA VAL A 346 0.94 -31.33 -18.86
C VAL A 346 2.01 -30.26 -19.13
N PRO A 347 3.06 -30.54 -19.94
CA PRO A 347 4.06 -29.54 -20.30
C PRO A 347 3.60 -28.75 -21.54
N VAL A 348 3.76 -27.43 -21.50
CA VAL A 348 3.70 -26.59 -22.70
C VAL A 348 5.11 -26.09 -22.98
N THR A 349 5.65 -26.54 -24.10
CA THR A 349 6.93 -26.14 -24.68
C THR A 349 6.75 -25.03 -25.70
N GLY A 350 7.59 -24.00 -25.62
CA GLY A 350 8.22 -23.36 -26.79
C GLY A 350 7.60 -22.06 -27.34
N ALA A 351 8.31 -20.94 -27.12
CA ALA A 351 8.73 -20.00 -28.19
C ALA A 351 9.68 -18.91 -27.63
N THR A 352 10.94 -19.00 -28.06
CA THR A 352 11.90 -17.94 -28.44
C THR A 352 11.48 -16.47 -28.22
N GLY A 353 12.25 -15.53 -27.66
CA GLY A 353 13.70 -15.37 -27.57
C GLY A 353 14.11 -14.02 -28.21
N VAL A 354 14.37 -12.99 -27.40
CA VAL A 354 15.24 -11.84 -27.77
C VAL A 354 16.00 -11.41 -26.52
N ALA A 355 17.32 -11.30 -26.65
CA ALA A 355 18.30 -11.16 -25.59
C ALA A 355 18.74 -9.70 -25.38
N ALA A 356 18.95 -9.33 -24.11
CA ALA A 356 19.95 -8.37 -23.61
C ALA A 356 20.10 -8.69 -22.10
N GLY A 357 21.26 -8.94 -21.49
CA GLY A 357 22.65 -8.75 -21.85
C GLY A 357 23.38 -8.36 -20.56
N GLY A 358 23.89 -9.33 -19.79
CA GLY A 358 24.59 -9.10 -18.51
C GLY A 358 24.74 -10.39 -17.69
N GLY A 359 25.60 -11.31 -18.14
CA GLY A 359 25.86 -12.57 -17.43
C GLY A 359 26.67 -12.36 -16.14
N PRO A 360 26.44 -13.16 -15.08
CA PRO A 360 27.28 -13.13 -13.89
C PRO A 360 28.58 -13.89 -14.17
N ALA A 361 29.71 -13.26 -13.83
CA ALA A 361 30.99 -13.95 -13.72
C ALA A 361 30.86 -15.13 -12.75
N THR A 362 31.33 -16.31 -13.16
CA THR A 362 31.34 -17.52 -12.35
C THR A 362 32.21 -17.32 -11.10
N ALA A 363 31.56 -17.08 -9.95
CA ALA A 363 32.24 -16.99 -8.67
C ALA A 363 32.87 -18.34 -8.31
N ALA A 364 34.14 -18.33 -7.89
CA ALA A 364 34.76 -19.48 -7.22
C ALA A 364 33.93 -19.83 -5.96
N LYS A 365 33.74 -21.14 -5.70
CA LYS A 365 32.92 -21.63 -4.56
C LYS A 365 33.31 -20.92 -3.26
N GLY A 366 32.40 -20.11 -2.73
CA GLY A 366 32.54 -19.44 -1.43
C GLY A 366 33.13 -18.03 -1.43
N GLN A 367 33.40 -17.41 -2.58
CA GLN A 367 33.79 -16.00 -2.64
C GLN A 367 32.61 -15.10 -3.01
N MET A 368 32.48 -13.97 -2.31
CA MET A 368 31.54 -12.92 -2.67
C MET A 368 32.05 -12.15 -3.90
N VAL A 369 31.15 -11.81 -4.81
CA VAL A 369 31.47 -11.05 -6.04
C VAL A 369 31.12 -9.58 -5.85
N VAL A 370 31.94 -8.66 -6.34
CA VAL A 370 31.59 -7.23 -6.29
C VAL A 370 30.45 -6.96 -7.28
N SER A 371 29.37 -6.37 -6.79
CA SER A 371 28.20 -5.93 -7.55
C SER A 371 28.09 -4.42 -7.50
N THR A 372 27.93 -3.79 -8.65
CA THR A 372 27.84 -2.33 -8.79
C THR A 372 26.93 -2.00 -9.96
N ASN A 373 26.14 -0.94 -9.83
CA ASN A 373 25.36 -0.39 -10.93
C ASN A 373 26.13 0.74 -11.60
N PRO A 374 25.85 1.03 -12.88
CA PRO A 374 26.27 2.28 -13.51
C PRO A 374 25.85 3.48 -12.65
N LEU A 375 26.69 4.52 -12.63
CA LEU A 375 26.36 5.75 -11.94
C LEU A 375 25.13 6.39 -12.61
N ALA A 376 24.06 6.62 -11.85
CA ALA A 376 22.80 7.14 -12.39
C ALA A 376 22.99 8.50 -13.10
N TYR A 377 23.66 9.45 -12.43
CA TYR A 377 24.02 10.77 -12.93
C TYR A 377 25.35 11.26 -12.33
N ARG A 378 26.27 11.71 -13.18
CA ARG A 378 27.50 12.37 -12.74
C ARG A 378 27.25 13.82 -12.33
N ASP A 379 26.51 14.54 -13.14
CA ASP A 379 26.07 15.90 -12.88
C ASP A 379 24.55 15.89 -12.95
N LEU A 380 23.88 16.28 -11.86
CA LEU A 380 22.43 16.38 -11.84
C LEU A 380 22.06 17.64 -12.64
N SER A 381 21.51 17.42 -13.85
CA SER A 381 21.02 18.50 -14.71
C SER A 381 19.66 18.95 -14.23
N MET A 382 19.58 20.10 -13.55
CA MET A 382 18.39 20.51 -12.82
C MET A 382 17.98 21.96 -13.09
N LEU A 383 16.71 22.18 -13.42
CA LEU A 383 16.09 23.50 -13.44
C LEU A 383 15.12 23.62 -12.27
N VAL A 384 15.45 24.49 -11.32
CA VAL A 384 14.60 24.81 -10.16
C VAL A 384 13.81 26.07 -10.50
N ILE A 385 12.48 25.99 -10.41
CA ILE A 385 11.53 26.98 -10.93
C ILE A 385 10.66 27.48 -9.77
N PRO A 386 11.03 28.61 -9.15
CA PRO A 386 10.18 29.26 -8.15
C PRO A 386 8.92 29.82 -8.81
N ILE A 387 7.73 29.47 -8.30
CA ILE A 387 6.45 29.95 -8.83
C ILE A 387 5.75 30.86 -7.82
N GLN A 388 5.21 31.96 -8.32
CA GLN A 388 4.22 32.78 -7.64
C GLN A 388 2.88 32.69 -8.38
N ALA A 389 1.80 32.47 -7.63
CA ALA A 389 0.45 32.49 -8.16
C ALA A 389 -0.19 33.86 -7.92
N GLY A 390 -0.58 34.55 -8.99
CA GLY A 390 -1.24 35.85 -8.91
C GLY A 390 -0.31 37.02 -9.20
N THR A 391 -0.70 38.21 -8.78
CA THR A 391 0.09 39.42 -9.02
C THR A 391 1.22 39.55 -8.00
N ARG A 392 2.15 40.46 -8.27
CA ARG A 392 3.28 40.74 -7.36
C ARG A 392 2.88 41.23 -5.96
N MET A 393 1.64 41.72 -5.81
CA MET A 393 1.13 42.29 -4.56
C MET A 393 0.16 41.34 -3.84
N ASP A 394 -0.59 40.52 -4.60
CA ASP A 394 -1.64 39.65 -4.06
C ASP A 394 -1.56 38.23 -4.65
N GLY A 395 -1.58 37.25 -3.75
CA GLY A 395 -1.73 35.84 -4.11
C GLY A 395 -3.13 35.51 -4.65
N CYS A 396 -3.23 34.43 -5.41
CA CYS A 396 -4.52 33.86 -5.79
C CYS A 396 -5.33 33.38 -4.59
N ARG A 397 -6.65 33.18 -4.77
CA ARG A 397 -7.51 32.58 -3.75
C ARG A 397 -6.90 31.27 -3.25
N ASN A 398 -6.83 31.11 -1.93
CA ASN A 398 -6.20 29.97 -1.24
C ASN A 398 -4.69 29.80 -1.51
N THR A 399 -4.00 30.86 -1.92
CA THR A 399 -2.54 30.89 -2.04
C THR A 399 -1.98 32.11 -1.31
N GLN A 400 -0.68 32.06 -1.02
CA GLN A 400 0.08 33.15 -0.42
C GLN A 400 1.28 33.46 -1.31
N LEU A 401 1.85 34.65 -1.13
CA LEU A 401 3.12 34.98 -1.77
C LEU A 401 4.22 34.02 -1.26
N PRO A 402 5.20 33.67 -2.12
CA PRO A 402 6.34 32.89 -1.69
C PRO A 402 7.09 33.50 -0.51
N MET A 403 7.44 32.66 0.47
CA MET A 403 8.21 33.09 1.64
C MET A 403 9.72 33.24 1.36
N TYR A 404 10.18 32.70 0.23
CA TYR A 404 11.60 32.64 -0.11
C TYR A 404 11.84 33.28 -1.47
N THR A 405 12.98 33.94 -1.60
CA THR A 405 13.43 34.53 -2.87
C THR A 405 14.22 33.51 -3.69
N PRO A 406 14.36 33.71 -5.02
CA PRO A 406 15.27 32.91 -5.83
C PRO A 406 16.72 32.93 -5.30
N ALA A 407 17.16 34.00 -4.63
CA ALA A 407 18.49 34.06 -4.02
C ALA A 407 18.61 33.11 -2.82
N ASP A 408 17.55 32.96 -2.01
CA ASP A 408 17.52 32.01 -0.89
C ASP A 408 17.57 30.57 -1.39
N VAL A 409 16.79 30.28 -2.44
CA VAL A 409 16.80 28.98 -3.12
C VAL A 409 18.19 28.68 -3.71
N LYS A 410 18.85 29.65 -4.35
CA LYS A 410 20.24 29.48 -4.84
C LYS A 410 21.20 29.07 -3.73
N ARG A 411 21.10 29.68 -2.54
CA ARG A 411 21.94 29.32 -1.38
C ARG A 411 21.63 27.93 -0.81
N ALA A 412 20.38 27.47 -0.92
CA ALA A 412 19.98 26.13 -0.47
C ALA A 412 20.39 25.02 -1.47
N ILE A 413 20.42 25.32 -2.76
CA ILE A 413 20.73 24.36 -3.82
C ILE A 413 22.24 24.19 -4.02
N PHE A 414 22.96 25.30 -4.17
CA PHE A 414 24.37 25.27 -4.53
C PHE A 414 25.25 25.27 -3.30
N GLU A 415 26.29 24.45 -3.34
CA GLU A 415 27.27 24.38 -2.28
C GLU A 415 28.06 25.68 -2.15
N ASP A 416 28.20 26.16 -0.90
CA ASP A 416 29.07 27.29 -0.55
C ASP A 416 30.55 26.87 -0.72
N PRO A 417 31.45 27.76 -1.20
CA PRO A 417 32.89 27.53 -1.27
C PRO A 417 33.54 26.94 0.00
N THR A 418 33.00 27.25 1.18
CA THR A 418 33.47 26.76 2.49
C THR A 418 33.01 25.32 2.80
N GLY A 419 31.99 24.81 2.10
CA GLY A 419 31.44 23.46 2.27
C GLY A 419 30.79 23.19 3.64
N SER A 420 30.52 24.24 4.43
CA SER A 420 30.06 24.15 5.82
C SER A 420 28.54 24.04 5.98
N SER A 421 27.78 24.49 4.97
CA SER A 421 26.31 24.47 4.98
C SER A 421 25.73 23.19 4.36
N GLN A 422 24.62 22.70 4.95
CA GLN A 422 23.83 21.58 4.41
C GLN A 422 22.97 22.10 3.25
N THR A 423 23.52 22.00 2.04
CA THR A 423 22.88 22.37 0.77
C THR A 423 22.60 21.10 -0.02
N LEU A 424 21.74 21.17 -1.03
CA LEU A 424 21.50 20.03 -1.92
C LEU A 424 22.82 19.55 -2.55
N GLY A 425 23.65 20.48 -3.02
CA GLY A 425 24.97 20.18 -3.57
C GLY A 425 25.90 19.48 -2.58
N SER A 426 25.98 19.96 -1.33
CA SER A 426 26.86 19.35 -0.32
C SER A 426 26.36 17.95 0.10
N VAL A 427 25.05 17.75 0.24
CA VAL A 427 24.48 16.42 0.57
C VAL A 427 24.73 15.43 -0.58
N VAL A 428 24.44 15.79 -1.83
CA VAL A 428 24.69 14.93 -3.00
C VAL A 428 26.18 14.60 -3.12
N ARG A 429 27.08 15.58 -2.94
CA ARG A 429 28.53 15.36 -2.96
C ARG A 429 28.98 14.41 -1.86
N GLN A 430 28.54 14.62 -0.63
CA GLN A 430 28.98 13.83 0.53
C GLN A 430 28.46 12.39 0.44
N CYS A 431 27.17 12.20 0.09
CA CYS A 431 26.54 10.89 0.02
C CYS A 431 26.97 10.05 -1.20
N SER A 432 27.40 10.71 -2.28
CA SER A 432 27.93 10.03 -3.48
C SER A 432 29.45 9.93 -3.52
N TYR A 433 30.16 10.43 -2.50
CA TYR A 433 31.63 10.55 -2.46
C TYR A 433 32.19 11.37 -3.64
N GLY A 434 31.48 12.41 -4.03
CA GLY A 434 31.84 13.31 -5.13
C GLY A 434 31.64 12.73 -6.53
N ARG A 435 30.98 11.57 -6.64
CA ARG A 435 30.66 10.94 -7.94
C ARG A 435 29.50 11.64 -8.63
N SER A 436 28.53 12.12 -7.86
CA SER A 436 27.43 12.95 -8.33
C SER A 436 27.57 14.37 -7.79
N LYS A 437 27.21 15.37 -8.61
CA LYS A 437 27.34 16.79 -8.25
C LYS A 437 26.11 17.59 -8.67
N VAL A 438 25.83 18.65 -7.91
CA VAL A 438 24.93 19.74 -8.29
C VAL A 438 25.80 20.99 -8.36
N THR A 439 25.98 21.55 -9.55
CA THR A 439 26.85 22.71 -9.77
C THR A 439 26.10 23.80 -10.50
N GLN A 440 26.57 25.04 -10.43
CA GLN A 440 26.00 26.15 -11.23
C GLN A 440 26.14 25.95 -12.75
N ARG A 441 26.96 24.98 -13.19
CA ARG A 441 27.07 24.59 -14.62
C ARG A 441 25.98 23.62 -15.02
N SER A 442 25.64 22.67 -14.16
CA SER A 442 24.66 21.62 -14.46
C SER A 442 23.24 21.99 -14.03
N ALA A 443 23.09 22.88 -13.04
CA ALA A 443 21.81 23.26 -12.51
C ALA A 443 21.61 24.78 -12.49
N ARG A 444 20.36 25.20 -12.60
CA ARG A 444 19.93 26.60 -12.63
C ARG A 444 18.74 26.79 -11.71
N VAL A 445 18.77 27.86 -10.91
CA VAL A 445 17.57 28.40 -10.26
C VAL A 445 17.08 29.54 -11.12
N ALA A 446 15.86 29.40 -11.67
CA ALA A 446 15.24 30.41 -12.49
C ALA A 446 14.86 31.65 -11.65
N ASP A 447 14.62 32.77 -12.32
CA ASP A 447 13.95 33.91 -11.69
C ASP A 447 12.50 33.52 -11.35
N LEU A 448 11.88 34.25 -10.44
CA LEU A 448 10.52 33.98 -9.99
C LEU A 448 9.56 34.02 -11.19
N VAL A 449 8.82 32.93 -11.40
CA VAL A 449 7.82 32.80 -12.46
C VAL A 449 6.46 33.18 -11.91
N GLU A 450 5.91 34.29 -12.40
CA GLU A 450 4.56 34.73 -12.08
C GLU A 450 3.57 34.04 -13.03
N LEU A 451 2.62 33.30 -12.46
CA LEU A 451 1.55 32.64 -13.18
C LEU A 451 0.19 33.24 -12.82
N PRO A 452 -0.78 33.29 -13.75
CA PRO A 452 -2.15 33.65 -13.41
C PRO A 452 -2.77 32.61 -12.46
N CYS A 453 -3.87 32.98 -11.80
CA CYS A 453 -4.55 32.09 -10.84
C CYS A 453 -5.17 30.85 -11.45
N SER A 454 -5.44 30.88 -12.74
CA SER A 454 -5.89 29.73 -13.51
C SER A 454 -5.47 29.95 -14.96
N GLY A 455 -5.42 28.87 -15.73
CA GLY A 455 -5.05 28.92 -17.13
C GLY A 455 -5.38 27.64 -17.85
N THR A 456 -4.87 27.52 -19.07
CA THR A 456 -4.97 26.29 -19.86
C THR A 456 -3.62 26.00 -20.47
N SER A 457 -3.10 24.81 -20.21
CA SER A 457 -1.83 24.33 -20.75
C SER A 457 -2.09 23.06 -21.53
N ARG A 458 -1.67 23.02 -22.80
CA ARG A 458 -1.88 21.86 -23.69
C ARG A 458 -3.35 21.38 -23.75
N GLY A 459 -4.30 22.31 -23.70
CA GLY A 459 -5.73 22.02 -23.75
C GLY A 459 -6.35 21.55 -22.42
N VAL A 460 -5.58 21.50 -21.33
CA VAL A 460 -6.05 21.13 -19.99
C VAL A 460 -6.13 22.38 -19.12
N ALA A 461 -7.30 22.65 -18.55
CA ALA A 461 -7.50 23.73 -17.60
C ALA A 461 -6.84 23.41 -16.27
N TRP A 462 -6.27 24.43 -15.63
CA TRP A 462 -5.62 24.31 -14.32
C TRP A 462 -5.90 25.53 -13.44
N SER A 463 -5.83 25.34 -12.13
CA SER A 463 -6.10 26.35 -11.11
C SER A 463 -5.07 26.28 -9.97
N MET A 464 -4.56 27.43 -9.54
CA MET A 464 -3.65 27.53 -8.38
C MET A 464 -4.39 27.43 -7.04
N SER A 465 -5.73 27.43 -7.05
CA SER A 465 -6.56 27.38 -5.84
C SER A 465 -6.87 25.95 -5.36
N THR A 466 -6.47 24.93 -6.12
CA THR A 466 -6.64 23.50 -5.86
C THR A 466 -5.29 22.80 -5.94
N CYS A 467 -5.24 21.53 -5.54
CA CYS A 467 -4.01 20.73 -5.59
C CYS A 467 -4.22 19.39 -6.29
N GLU A 468 -4.92 19.42 -7.42
CA GLU A 468 -5.06 18.22 -8.25
C GLU A 468 -3.80 18.01 -9.09
N GLN A 469 -3.52 16.77 -9.48
CA GLN A 469 -2.37 16.46 -10.34
C GLN A 469 -2.43 17.25 -11.66
N ALA A 470 -3.63 17.41 -12.23
CA ALA A 470 -3.83 18.19 -13.46
C ALA A 470 -3.47 19.67 -13.27
N ASP A 471 -3.74 20.25 -12.09
CA ASP A 471 -3.36 21.62 -11.76
C ASP A 471 -1.84 21.78 -11.70
N LEU A 472 -1.17 20.85 -11.01
CA LEU A 472 0.28 20.82 -10.87
C LEU A 472 0.98 20.68 -12.23
N ASP A 473 0.50 19.79 -13.08
CA ASP A 473 1.04 19.58 -14.43
C ASP A 473 0.74 20.76 -15.38
N GLY A 474 -0.45 21.35 -15.24
CA GLY A 474 -0.87 22.52 -16.02
C GLY A 474 -0.04 23.75 -15.66
N ALA A 475 0.12 24.04 -14.38
CA ALA A 475 0.95 25.13 -13.85
C ALA A 475 2.44 24.92 -14.17
N ALA A 476 2.95 23.69 -14.04
CA ALA A 476 4.31 23.34 -14.44
C ALA A 476 4.55 23.63 -15.92
N SER A 477 3.63 23.21 -16.80
CA SER A 477 3.74 23.48 -18.24
C SER A 477 3.68 24.97 -18.56
N ALA A 478 2.81 25.73 -17.89
CA ALA A 478 2.74 27.18 -18.04
C ALA A 478 4.03 27.88 -17.57
N ALA A 479 4.64 27.40 -16.48
CA ALA A 479 5.91 27.93 -16.00
C ALA A 479 7.07 27.64 -16.96
N GLU A 480 7.14 26.42 -17.52
CA GLU A 480 8.11 26.08 -18.55
C GLU A 480 7.94 26.99 -19.79
N ASP A 481 6.71 27.20 -20.26
CA ASP A 481 6.43 28.05 -21.42
C ASP A 481 6.79 29.52 -21.16
N ALA A 482 6.51 30.03 -19.96
CA ALA A 482 6.93 31.37 -19.53
C ALA A 482 8.46 31.53 -19.51
N LEU A 483 9.20 30.48 -19.12
CA LEU A 483 10.65 30.47 -19.16
C LEU A 483 11.20 30.37 -20.58
N ARG A 484 10.61 29.53 -21.44
CA ARG A 484 10.96 29.44 -22.87
C ARG A 484 10.77 30.78 -23.57
N ALA A 485 9.67 31.49 -23.28
CA ALA A 485 9.42 32.84 -23.81
C ALA A 485 10.49 33.87 -23.40
N LYS A 486 11.17 33.65 -22.27
CA LYS A 486 12.31 34.45 -21.80
C LYS A 486 13.66 33.94 -22.32
N GLY A 487 13.67 33.00 -23.26
CA GLY A 487 14.89 32.44 -23.85
C GLY A 487 15.62 31.43 -22.96
N VAL A 488 14.98 30.87 -21.94
CA VAL A 488 15.55 29.78 -21.13
C VAL A 488 15.34 28.46 -21.86
N ASP A 489 16.42 27.74 -22.14
CA ASP A 489 16.38 26.37 -22.67
C ASP A 489 16.01 25.38 -21.56
N VAL A 490 14.71 25.25 -21.31
CA VAL A 490 14.12 24.34 -20.32
C VAL A 490 14.43 22.87 -20.65
N ASP A 491 14.54 22.55 -21.93
CA ASP A 491 14.61 21.17 -22.40
C ASP A 491 16.01 20.56 -22.26
N SER A 492 17.04 21.39 -22.07
CA SER A 492 18.39 20.94 -21.67
C SER A 492 18.47 20.35 -20.25
N TYR A 493 17.45 20.59 -19.40
CA TYR A 493 17.41 20.12 -18.02
C TYR A 493 16.53 18.88 -17.84
N VAL A 494 17.15 17.80 -17.37
CA VAL A 494 16.46 16.52 -17.12
C VAL A 494 15.53 16.64 -15.91
N HIS A 495 15.98 17.22 -14.82
CA HIS A 495 15.20 17.34 -13.59
C HIS A 495 14.60 18.74 -13.46
N ARG A 496 13.28 18.86 -13.50
CA ARG A 496 12.56 20.14 -13.40
C ARG A 496 11.81 20.17 -12.07
N VAL A 497 12.20 21.09 -11.20
CA VAL A 497 11.72 21.16 -9.82
C VAL A 497 10.90 22.44 -9.67
N PHE A 498 9.58 22.31 -9.57
CA PHE A 498 8.65 23.40 -9.44
C PHE A 498 8.42 23.70 -7.96
N LEU A 499 8.79 24.90 -7.52
CA LEU A 499 8.56 25.32 -6.15
C LEU A 499 7.21 26.03 -6.11
N MET A 500 6.21 25.35 -5.56
CA MET A 500 4.83 25.82 -5.53
C MET A 500 4.65 26.89 -4.46
N PRO A 501 3.84 27.94 -4.67
CA PRO A 501 3.55 28.91 -3.62
C PRO A 501 2.81 28.24 -2.45
N PRO A 502 2.92 28.77 -1.21
CA PRO A 502 2.13 28.26 -0.10
C PRO A 502 0.63 28.42 -0.40
N GLY A 503 -0.19 27.41 -0.09
CA GLY A 503 -1.61 27.47 -0.46
C GLY A 503 -2.34 26.13 -0.44
N ALA A 504 -3.19 25.91 -1.43
CA ALA A 504 -4.01 24.69 -1.54
C ALA A 504 -3.18 23.38 -1.53
N CYS A 505 -1.95 23.43 -2.03
CA CYS A 505 -1.01 22.32 -1.95
C CYS A 505 -0.23 22.32 -0.64
N GLN A 506 -0.70 21.52 0.32
CA GLN A 506 -0.07 21.32 1.64
C GLN A 506 0.94 20.15 1.69
N MET A 507 1.34 19.62 0.51
CA MET A 507 2.36 18.57 0.41
C MET A 507 3.76 19.10 0.76
N VAL A 508 4.64 18.24 1.26
CA VAL A 508 6.08 18.53 1.32
C VAL A 508 6.63 18.57 -0.10
N GLY A 509 6.33 17.53 -0.87
CA GLY A 509 6.71 17.40 -2.26
C GLY A 509 5.95 16.26 -2.93
N MET A 510 6.13 16.17 -4.24
CA MET A 510 5.61 15.12 -5.10
C MET A 510 6.52 15.01 -6.33
N ALA A 511 6.71 13.81 -6.86
CA ALA A 511 7.51 13.63 -8.08
C ALA A 511 7.05 12.45 -8.92
N GLN A 512 7.46 12.47 -10.18
CA GLN A 512 7.34 11.32 -11.06
C GLN A 512 8.37 10.25 -10.67
N VAL A 513 7.89 9.02 -10.41
CA VAL A 513 8.75 7.86 -10.13
C VAL A 513 9.16 7.22 -11.44
N GLY A 514 10.45 7.38 -11.77
CA GLY A 514 10.92 7.11 -13.12
C GLY A 514 10.33 8.10 -14.12
N CYS A 515 11.08 8.36 -15.19
CA CYS A 515 10.69 9.30 -16.23
C CYS A 515 11.56 9.12 -17.47
N ASP A 516 11.01 9.49 -18.62
CA ASP A 516 11.83 9.62 -19.82
C ASP A 516 12.75 10.84 -19.68
N ARG A 517 14.06 10.56 -19.54
CA ARG A 517 15.10 11.59 -19.41
C ARG A 517 15.10 12.58 -20.58
N LYS A 518 14.62 12.17 -21.76
CA LYS A 518 14.52 13.04 -22.94
C LYS A 518 13.32 13.98 -22.88
N ALA A 519 12.23 13.54 -22.28
CA ALA A 519 11.02 14.36 -22.10
C ALA A 519 11.15 15.35 -20.92
N GLY A 520 12.10 15.08 -20.02
CA GLY A 520 12.27 15.81 -18.77
C GLY A 520 11.34 15.28 -17.68
N CYS A 521 11.80 15.34 -16.45
CA CYS A 521 11.15 14.80 -15.27
C CYS A 521 10.67 15.95 -14.38
N ARG A 522 9.49 15.81 -13.79
CA ARG A 522 8.89 16.86 -12.96
C ARG A 522 8.74 16.43 -11.50
N ALA A 523 9.17 17.33 -10.63
CA ALA A 523 8.96 17.29 -9.20
C ALA A 523 8.37 18.61 -8.72
N TRP A 524 7.51 18.57 -7.71
CA TRP A 524 6.87 19.72 -7.08
C TRP A 524 7.26 19.76 -5.62
N ILE A 525 7.60 20.96 -5.12
CA ILE A 525 7.96 21.19 -3.73
C ILE A 525 6.95 22.17 -3.14
N GLY A 526 6.40 21.83 -1.98
CA GLY A 526 5.43 22.69 -1.30
C GLY A 526 6.03 24.01 -0.83
N GLY A 527 5.19 25.04 -0.71
CA GLY A 527 5.59 26.42 -0.39
C GLY A 527 6.43 26.59 0.87
N TYR A 528 6.23 25.73 1.87
CA TYR A 528 6.96 25.76 3.14
C TYR A 528 8.34 25.06 3.08
N HIS A 529 8.71 24.48 1.94
CA HIS A 529 9.89 23.61 1.81
C HIS A 529 10.86 23.99 0.68
N TRP A 530 10.74 25.19 0.09
CA TRP A 530 11.58 25.64 -1.05
C TRP A 530 13.09 25.57 -0.78
N ILE A 531 13.51 25.70 0.48
CA ILE A 531 14.92 25.66 0.88
C ILE A 531 15.29 24.36 1.62
N SER A 532 14.40 23.37 1.67
CA SER A 532 14.67 22.08 2.27
C SER A 532 15.47 21.20 1.30
N ALA A 533 16.79 21.19 1.44
CA ALA A 533 17.66 20.36 0.62
C ALA A 533 17.29 18.87 0.69
N GLN A 534 16.84 18.38 1.85
CA GLN A 534 16.38 17.00 1.99
C GLN A 534 15.06 16.72 1.23
N ALA A 535 14.10 17.64 1.26
CA ALA A 535 12.85 17.47 0.49
C ALA A 535 13.13 17.48 -1.01
N ILE A 536 13.95 18.42 -1.48
CA ILE A 536 14.31 18.50 -2.90
C ILE A 536 15.08 17.25 -3.33
N MET A 537 16.01 16.77 -2.49
CA MET A 537 16.74 15.53 -2.77
C MET A 537 15.81 14.32 -2.82
N HIS A 538 14.83 14.22 -1.93
CA HIS A 538 13.82 13.16 -1.91
C HIS A 538 13.07 13.13 -3.25
N GLU A 539 12.45 14.25 -3.62
CA GLU A 539 11.62 14.32 -4.83
C GLU A 539 12.43 14.11 -6.12
N VAL A 540 13.60 14.74 -6.23
CA VAL A 540 14.48 14.58 -7.41
C VAL A 540 14.96 13.14 -7.55
N SER A 541 15.03 12.38 -6.45
CA SER A 541 15.51 11.00 -6.48
C SER A 541 14.50 10.02 -7.05
N HIS A 542 13.20 10.34 -7.01
CA HIS A 542 12.19 9.59 -7.75
C HIS A 542 12.46 9.59 -9.27
N HIS A 543 12.99 10.68 -9.83
CA HIS A 543 13.43 10.73 -11.24
C HIS A 543 14.56 9.74 -11.56
N MET A 544 15.27 9.25 -10.54
CA MET A 544 16.38 8.30 -10.66
C MET A 544 15.94 6.86 -10.34
N ASN A 545 14.63 6.58 -10.42
CA ASN A 545 13.99 5.29 -10.11
C ASN A 545 14.10 4.86 -8.64
N LEU A 546 14.24 5.80 -7.72
CA LEU A 546 14.17 5.47 -6.30
C LEU A 546 12.71 5.53 -5.86
N ASP A 547 12.29 4.52 -5.10
CA ASP A 547 10.99 4.49 -4.45
C ASP A 547 11.18 4.85 -2.96
N HIS A 548 10.12 4.85 -2.17
CA HIS A 548 10.21 5.17 -0.75
C HIS A 548 11.05 4.15 0.03
N ALA A 549 11.45 4.56 1.24
CA ALA A 549 12.16 3.71 2.17
C ALA A 549 11.37 3.60 3.49
N GLY A 550 10.85 2.41 3.73
CA GLY A 550 9.96 2.13 4.84
C GLY A 550 10.54 1.16 5.87
N ALA A 551 9.81 0.98 6.95
CA ALA A 551 10.15 0.01 7.99
C ALA A 551 8.88 -0.54 8.65
N TRP A 552 8.99 -1.73 9.23
CA TRP A 552 7.95 -2.26 10.11
C TRP A 552 8.14 -1.69 11.52
N ARG A 553 7.10 -1.05 12.04
CA ARG A 553 7.01 -0.47 13.39
C ARG A 553 5.71 -0.93 14.03
N ASP A 554 5.81 -1.60 15.18
CA ASP A 554 4.64 -2.09 15.94
C ASP A 554 3.65 -2.91 15.11
N GLY A 555 4.20 -3.76 14.22
CA GLY A 555 3.40 -4.59 13.31
C GLY A 555 2.73 -3.82 12.16
N LEU A 556 2.95 -2.51 12.03
CA LEU A 556 2.52 -1.66 10.92
C LEU A 556 3.71 -1.36 9.99
N PHE A 557 3.47 -1.39 8.67
CA PHE A 557 4.51 -0.96 7.74
C PHE A 557 4.34 0.53 7.55
N GLN A 558 5.37 1.29 7.93
CA GLN A 558 5.43 2.73 7.71
C GLN A 558 6.26 2.97 6.46
N GLU A 559 5.62 3.45 5.41
CA GLU A 559 6.24 3.73 4.10
C GLU A 559 7.46 4.66 4.19
N TYR A 560 7.45 5.57 5.16
CA TYR A 560 8.53 6.52 5.43
C TYR A 560 9.29 6.19 6.74
N GLY A 561 9.19 4.94 7.21
CA GLY A 561 9.71 4.50 8.50
C GLY A 561 11.20 4.13 8.53
N ASP A 562 11.91 4.17 7.39
CA ASP A 562 13.35 3.93 7.37
C ASP A 562 14.12 5.17 7.81
N ASP A 563 14.37 5.30 9.12
CA ASP A 563 15.12 6.42 9.68
C ASP A 563 16.57 6.56 9.16
N THR A 564 17.04 5.58 8.39
CA THR A 564 18.37 5.61 7.78
C THR A 564 18.36 6.21 6.37
N CYS A 565 17.22 6.37 5.69
CA CYS A 565 17.21 6.70 4.27
C CYS A 565 16.67 8.10 3.97
N GLY A 566 17.25 8.77 2.96
CA GLY A 566 16.73 10.03 2.45
C GLY A 566 15.39 9.92 1.71
N MET A 567 15.00 8.70 1.28
CA MET A 567 13.69 8.38 0.68
C MET A 567 12.62 7.99 1.73
N ALA A 568 12.95 8.11 3.01
CA ALA A 568 12.00 7.96 4.10
C ALA A 568 11.42 9.34 4.46
N TYR A 569 10.96 9.51 5.71
CA TYR A 569 10.38 10.79 6.14
C TYR A 569 11.40 11.94 5.95
N CYS A 570 11.00 12.93 5.15
CA CYS A 570 11.62 14.25 5.16
C CYS A 570 11.47 14.84 6.58
N CYS A 571 12.27 15.76 7.07
CA CYS A 571 13.30 16.51 6.37
C CYS A 571 14.61 16.40 7.14
N ALA A 572 14.79 15.30 7.87
CA ALA A 572 16.04 15.04 8.57
C ALA A 572 17.13 14.64 7.57
N TYR A 573 18.28 15.29 7.70
CA TYR A 573 19.43 15.05 6.84
C TYR A 573 20.01 13.65 7.04
N ARG A 574 20.14 12.93 5.94
CA ARG A 574 20.75 11.59 5.87
C ARG A 574 20.98 11.18 4.43
N CYS A 575 22.01 10.40 4.20
CA CYS A 575 22.22 9.74 2.92
C CYS A 575 21.19 8.63 2.68
N PHE A 576 21.12 8.14 1.43
CA PHE A 576 20.32 6.97 1.10
C PHE A 576 20.80 5.72 1.82
N ASN A 577 19.87 4.82 2.16
CA ASN A 577 20.22 3.50 2.65
C ASN A 577 21.05 2.72 1.62
N THR A 578 21.64 1.62 2.06
CA THR A 578 22.53 0.80 1.23
C THR A 578 21.90 0.31 -0.08
N PRO A 579 20.65 -0.21 -0.12
CA PRO A 579 20.06 -0.61 -1.39
C PRO A 579 19.90 0.55 -2.38
N HIS A 580 19.40 1.71 -1.97
CA HIS A 580 19.27 2.88 -2.86
C HIS A 580 20.63 3.47 -3.27
N ALA A 581 21.60 3.56 -2.36
CA ALA A 581 22.95 4.01 -2.70
C ALA A 581 23.64 3.07 -3.71
N TRP A 582 23.38 1.76 -3.61
CA TRP A 582 23.82 0.78 -4.61
C TRP A 582 23.04 0.93 -5.93
N GLN A 583 21.73 1.16 -5.88
CA GLN A 583 20.89 1.38 -7.05
C GLN A 583 21.36 2.57 -7.90
N LEU A 584 21.70 3.68 -7.25
CA LEU A 584 22.27 4.87 -7.91
C LEU A 584 23.69 4.66 -8.45
N GLY A 585 24.31 3.52 -8.16
CA GLY A 585 25.70 3.25 -8.46
C GLY A 585 26.64 4.12 -7.64
N TRP A 586 26.24 4.67 -6.48
CA TRP A 586 27.12 5.46 -5.60
C TRP A 586 28.08 4.58 -4.81
N ILE A 587 27.64 3.38 -4.43
CA ILE A 587 28.47 2.35 -3.78
C ILE A 587 28.50 1.05 -4.59
N SER A 588 29.44 0.18 -4.22
CA SER A 588 29.46 -1.22 -4.62
C SER A 588 29.19 -2.11 -3.40
N VAL A 589 28.60 -3.27 -3.63
CA VAL A 589 28.30 -4.26 -2.58
C VAL A 589 29.01 -5.58 -2.88
N GLN A 590 29.31 -6.34 -1.85
CA GLN A 590 29.79 -7.72 -1.97
C GLN A 590 28.58 -8.64 -2.04
N GLN A 591 28.37 -9.30 -3.17
CA GLN A 591 27.20 -10.10 -3.45
C GLN A 591 27.46 -11.59 -3.21
N VAL A 592 26.47 -12.26 -2.61
CA VAL A 592 26.43 -13.71 -2.42
C VAL A 592 25.05 -14.26 -2.81
N ASP A 593 25.02 -15.50 -3.26
CA ASP A 593 23.82 -16.21 -3.71
C ASP A 593 23.92 -17.72 -3.44
N GLY A 594 22.98 -18.52 -3.94
CA GLY A 594 22.96 -19.97 -3.68
C GLY A 594 24.14 -20.74 -4.26
N ALA A 595 24.84 -20.19 -5.25
CA ALA A 595 26.04 -20.81 -5.81
C ALA A 595 27.27 -20.58 -4.91
N SER A 596 27.30 -19.45 -4.20
CA SER A 596 28.39 -19.02 -3.32
C SER A 596 28.12 -19.25 -1.83
N LEU A 597 26.87 -19.56 -1.43
CA LEU A 597 26.43 -19.84 -0.06
C LEU A 597 25.63 -21.15 0.04
N ALA A 598 26.37 -22.26 0.19
CA ALA A 598 25.76 -23.57 0.42
C ALA A 598 25.14 -23.69 1.84
N PRO A 599 24.23 -24.66 2.08
CA PRO A 599 23.77 -24.97 3.43
C PRO A 599 24.93 -25.28 4.38
N GLY A 600 24.86 -24.74 5.60
CA GLY A 600 25.90 -24.79 6.62
C GLY A 600 27.17 -24.00 6.30
N GLN A 601 27.18 -23.22 5.22
CA GLN A 601 28.32 -22.39 4.86
C GLN A 601 28.20 -21.01 5.50
N THR A 602 29.29 -20.55 6.09
CA THR A 602 29.47 -19.16 6.52
C THR A 602 30.42 -18.44 5.56
N VAL A 603 30.03 -17.26 5.13
CA VAL A 603 30.90 -16.31 4.42
C VAL A 603 31.10 -15.07 5.30
N THR A 604 32.29 -14.48 5.24
CA THR A 604 32.66 -13.29 6.02
C THR A 604 32.98 -12.15 5.07
N ALA A 605 32.57 -10.93 5.40
CA ALA A 605 32.85 -9.73 4.63
C ALA A 605 33.25 -8.57 5.56
N THR A 606 34.07 -7.66 5.04
CA THR A 606 34.36 -6.38 5.67
C THR A 606 33.65 -5.26 4.93
N LEU A 607 33.01 -4.35 5.67
CA LEU A 607 32.21 -3.26 5.13
C LEU A 607 32.73 -1.94 5.70
N ALA A 608 33.29 -1.09 4.84
CA ALA A 608 33.61 0.27 5.24
C ALA A 608 32.30 1.05 5.46
N SER A 609 32.28 1.90 6.48
CA SER A 609 31.13 2.75 6.79
C SER A 609 30.70 3.52 5.54
N GLN A 610 29.40 3.54 5.23
CA GLN A 610 28.85 4.33 4.12
C GLN A 610 29.04 5.83 4.33
N SER A 611 29.37 6.25 5.54
CA SER A 611 29.39 7.67 5.90
C SER A 611 30.79 8.30 5.75
N VAL A 612 31.83 7.52 5.43
CA VAL A 612 33.23 8.00 5.34
C VAL A 612 33.77 8.03 3.90
N GLY A 613 34.28 9.20 3.47
CA GLY A 613 34.74 9.42 2.09
C GLY A 613 36.02 8.69 1.69
N ARG A 614 36.95 8.46 2.63
CA ARG A 614 38.18 7.68 2.40
C ARG A 614 38.11 6.38 3.20
N ALA A 615 37.84 5.27 2.52
CA ALA A 615 38.14 3.96 3.09
C ALA A 615 39.60 3.63 2.76
N GLN A 616 40.45 3.40 3.77
CA GLN A 616 41.79 2.87 3.51
C GLN A 616 41.65 1.46 2.88
N GLY A 617 42.19 1.29 1.67
CA GLY A 617 42.45 -0.03 1.06
C GLY A 617 41.26 -0.84 0.49
N GLY A 618 40.01 -0.35 0.52
CA GLY A 618 38.83 -1.19 0.25
C GLY A 618 38.01 -0.92 -1.03
N GLY A 619 38.28 0.16 -1.76
CA GLY A 619 37.37 0.63 -2.82
C GLY A 619 35.98 1.01 -2.27
N LEU A 620 34.96 1.15 -3.13
CA LEU A 620 33.58 1.51 -2.73
C LEU A 620 32.76 0.32 -2.20
N ARG A 621 33.40 -0.73 -1.66
CA ARG A 621 32.75 -1.93 -1.11
C ARG A 621 32.16 -1.63 0.28
N ARG A 622 30.91 -1.17 0.32
CA ARG A 622 30.29 -0.61 1.54
C ARG A 622 29.04 -1.34 2.03
N GLY A 623 28.72 -2.46 1.39
CA GLY A 623 27.60 -3.31 1.81
C GLY A 623 27.74 -4.75 1.34
N VAL A 624 26.84 -5.61 1.82
CA VAL A 624 26.64 -6.96 1.30
C VAL A 624 25.28 -7.02 0.63
N ARG A 625 25.17 -7.70 -0.51
CA ARG A 625 23.87 -8.06 -1.11
C ARG A 625 23.73 -9.57 -1.11
N ILE A 626 22.63 -10.08 -0.55
CA ILE A 626 22.35 -11.51 -0.49
C ILE A 626 21.15 -11.77 -1.41
N VAL A 627 21.35 -12.53 -2.47
CA VAL A 627 20.28 -12.94 -3.38
C VAL A 627 19.93 -14.39 -3.04
N PRO A 628 18.87 -14.66 -2.26
CA PRO A 628 18.56 -15.99 -1.78
C PRO A 628 17.94 -16.84 -2.90
N THR A 629 18.71 -17.24 -3.91
CA THR A 629 18.23 -18.02 -5.06
C THR A 629 17.63 -19.38 -4.67
N TRP A 630 17.85 -19.84 -3.44
CA TRP A 630 17.23 -21.03 -2.86
C TRP A 630 15.90 -20.79 -2.15
N ALA A 631 15.49 -19.53 -1.99
CA ALA A 631 14.23 -19.11 -1.37
C ALA A 631 13.61 -17.99 -2.24
N PRO A 632 13.05 -18.33 -3.41
CA PRO A 632 12.64 -17.35 -4.42
C PRO A 632 11.49 -16.42 -4.00
N ALA A 633 10.78 -16.75 -2.91
CA ALA A 633 9.75 -15.90 -2.31
C ALA A 633 10.33 -14.83 -1.35
N VAL A 634 11.65 -14.81 -1.14
CA VAL A 634 12.33 -13.83 -0.28
C VAL A 634 13.05 -12.82 -1.15
N ASP A 635 12.76 -11.54 -0.92
CA ASP A 635 13.45 -10.45 -1.61
C ASP A 635 14.95 -10.43 -1.27
N PRO A 636 15.81 -9.93 -2.18
CA PRO A 636 17.21 -9.70 -1.88
C PRO A 636 17.41 -8.89 -0.60
N LEU A 637 18.39 -9.30 0.20
CA LEU A 637 18.78 -8.60 1.42
C LEU A 637 20.00 -7.72 1.17
N PHE A 638 20.07 -6.60 1.86
CA PHE A 638 21.23 -5.72 1.87
C PHE A 638 21.71 -5.48 3.30
N LEU A 639 23.02 -5.48 3.49
CA LEU A 639 23.67 -5.15 4.76
C LEU A 639 24.47 -3.87 4.59
N GLY A 640 24.27 -2.91 5.49
CA GLY A 640 24.94 -1.61 5.49
C GLY A 640 25.47 -1.24 6.85
N TYR A 641 26.70 -0.70 6.91
CA TYR A 641 27.27 -0.15 8.14
C TYR A 641 27.45 1.36 8.00
N ARG A 642 26.99 2.13 8.98
CA ARG A 642 26.99 3.61 8.91
C ARG A 642 27.37 4.22 10.25
N THR A 643 28.05 5.37 10.17
CA THR A 643 28.60 6.12 11.31
C THR A 643 28.18 7.59 11.18
N ARG A 644 28.31 8.42 12.22
CA ARG A 644 27.93 9.83 12.14
C ARG A 644 29.01 10.70 11.46
N HIS A 645 29.12 10.61 10.13
CA HIS A 645 30.08 11.39 9.34
C HIS A 645 29.47 11.89 8.02
N GLY A 646 29.96 13.02 7.51
CA GLY A 646 29.51 13.58 6.23
C GLY A 646 27.99 13.77 6.20
N GLY A 647 27.34 13.29 5.13
CA GLY A 647 25.89 13.39 4.95
C GLY A 647 25.06 12.59 5.96
N ASP A 648 25.70 11.80 6.82
CA ASP A 648 25.09 11.05 7.92
C ASP A 648 25.43 11.62 9.31
N ALA A 649 25.94 12.84 9.40
CA ALA A 649 26.28 13.45 10.70
C ALA A 649 25.13 13.39 11.73
N THR A 650 23.88 13.46 11.26
CA THR A 650 22.65 13.45 12.07
C THR A 650 21.96 12.09 12.17
N LEU A 651 22.55 11.01 11.65
CA LEU A 651 21.95 9.67 11.62
C LEU A 651 21.58 9.15 13.04
N PRO A 652 20.33 8.76 13.35
CA PRO A 652 19.90 8.50 14.73
C PRO A 652 20.62 7.32 15.41
N ASP A 653 20.59 7.25 16.74
CA ASP A 653 21.25 6.20 17.55
C ASP A 653 20.71 4.79 17.28
N GLY A 654 19.49 4.71 16.76
CA GLY A 654 18.91 3.47 16.25
C GLY A 654 19.70 2.85 15.09
N ALA A 655 20.51 3.63 14.38
CA ALA A 655 21.21 3.25 13.16
C ALA A 655 22.71 3.56 13.16
N ALA A 656 23.14 4.61 13.87
CA ALA A 656 24.56 4.97 13.97
C ALA A 656 25.38 3.88 14.64
N ASN A 657 26.54 3.57 14.06
CA ASN A 657 27.49 2.55 14.52
C ASN A 657 26.89 1.13 14.57
N LYS A 658 25.80 0.88 13.84
CA LYS A 658 25.14 -0.42 13.76
C LYS A 658 25.15 -0.97 12.34
N LEU A 659 25.04 -2.29 12.24
CA LEU A 659 24.83 -2.98 10.98
C LEU A 659 23.33 -3.01 10.67
N SER A 660 22.89 -2.21 9.70
CA SER A 660 21.51 -2.19 9.23
C SER A 660 21.25 -3.33 8.25
N VAL A 661 20.10 -3.98 8.40
CA VAL A 661 19.60 -5.04 7.52
C VAL A 661 18.40 -4.49 6.75
N TYR A 662 18.42 -4.66 5.43
CA TYR A 662 17.35 -4.23 4.55
C TYR A 662 16.86 -5.38 3.67
N THR A 663 15.59 -5.36 3.29
CA THR A 663 15.06 -6.14 2.17
C THR A 663 14.66 -5.19 1.05
N ALA A 664 14.98 -5.56 -0.19
CA ALA A 664 14.62 -4.76 -1.36
C ALA A 664 14.61 -5.62 -2.62
N ALA A 665 13.48 -5.63 -3.32
CA ALA A 665 13.28 -6.33 -4.59
C ALA A 665 14.01 -5.70 -5.79
N ILE A 666 15.01 -4.83 -5.56
CA ILE A 666 15.72 -4.07 -6.59
C ILE A 666 16.69 -4.99 -7.34
N LYS A 667 16.44 -5.15 -8.64
CA LYS A 667 17.31 -5.94 -9.53
C LYS A 667 18.49 -5.14 -10.08
N GLY A 668 18.30 -3.85 -10.33
CA GLY A 668 19.29 -2.95 -10.93
C GLY A 668 18.85 -1.48 -10.83
N ALA A 669 19.55 -0.59 -11.55
CA ALA A 669 19.37 0.86 -11.44
C ALA A 669 17.93 1.35 -11.77
N ASP A 670 17.24 0.71 -12.70
CA ASP A 670 15.95 1.17 -13.21
C ASP A 670 14.72 0.56 -12.51
N ASP A 671 14.93 -0.17 -11.42
CA ASP A 671 13.86 -0.90 -10.72
C ASP A 671 13.35 -0.09 -9.52
N ALA A 672 12.32 0.73 -9.75
CA ALA A 672 11.67 1.51 -8.70
C ALA A 672 10.91 0.60 -7.74
N ARG A 673 11.58 0.18 -6.66
CA ARG A 673 11.04 -0.71 -5.64
C ARG A 673 11.34 -0.15 -4.27
N MET A 674 10.31 -0.06 -3.46
CA MET A 674 10.44 0.33 -2.06
C MET A 674 11.46 -0.53 -1.31
N THR A 675 12.28 0.12 -0.49
CA THR A 675 13.24 -0.54 0.39
C THR A 675 12.64 -0.67 1.79
N THR A 676 12.92 -1.78 2.48
CA THR A 676 12.43 -2.01 3.84
C THR A 676 13.60 -2.17 4.81
N TRP A 677 13.65 -1.36 5.87
CA TRP A 677 14.59 -1.53 6.97
C TRP A 677 14.04 -2.56 7.97
N GLU A 678 14.73 -3.70 8.07
CA GLU A 678 14.36 -4.83 8.92
C GLU A 678 14.86 -4.68 10.37
N GLY A 679 15.83 -3.79 10.57
CA GLY A 679 16.44 -3.52 11.86
C GLY A 679 17.94 -3.29 11.79
N ALA A 680 18.54 -3.12 12.95
CA ALA A 680 19.97 -2.89 13.07
C ALA A 680 20.58 -3.68 14.22
N LEU A 681 21.80 -4.15 14.01
CA LEU A 681 22.56 -4.95 14.97
C LEU A 681 23.70 -4.14 15.57
N ALA A 682 23.92 -4.29 16.87
CA ALA A 682 25.16 -3.92 17.54
C ALA A 682 26.24 -4.99 17.33
N ALA A 683 27.51 -4.62 17.56
CA ALA A 683 28.61 -5.57 17.45
C ALA A 683 28.43 -6.72 18.46
N GLY A 684 28.60 -7.96 18.00
CA GLY A 684 28.31 -9.19 18.72
C GLY A 684 26.91 -9.76 18.47
N GLU A 685 25.97 -8.97 17.94
CA GLU A 685 24.59 -9.42 17.73
C GLU A 685 24.39 -10.16 16.40
N SER A 686 23.25 -10.85 16.31
CA SER A 686 22.84 -11.59 15.12
C SER A 686 21.38 -11.38 14.79
N TRP A 687 21.05 -11.43 13.50
CA TRP A 687 19.71 -11.35 12.96
C TRP A 687 19.42 -12.60 12.12
N THR A 688 18.21 -13.14 12.19
CA THR A 688 17.83 -14.36 11.47
C THR A 688 16.63 -14.08 10.55
N HIS A 689 16.75 -14.47 9.28
CA HIS A 689 15.62 -14.55 8.37
C HIS A 689 15.08 -15.99 8.36
N PRO A 690 13.89 -16.26 8.91
CA PRO A 690 13.38 -17.62 9.05
C PRO A 690 13.10 -18.29 7.70
N THR A 691 12.41 -17.60 6.78
CA THR A 691 12.04 -18.17 5.46
C THR A 691 13.24 -18.49 4.58
N ALA A 692 14.24 -17.61 4.51
CA ALA A 692 15.48 -17.88 3.78
C ALA A 692 16.44 -18.82 4.51
N GLY A 693 16.18 -19.13 5.79
CA GLY A 693 17.12 -19.86 6.64
C GLY A 693 18.46 -19.14 6.77
N LEU A 694 18.48 -17.81 6.85
CA LEU A 694 19.71 -17.01 6.89
C LEU A 694 19.99 -16.51 8.32
N VAL A 695 21.26 -16.49 8.70
CA VAL A 695 21.74 -15.83 9.92
C VAL A 695 22.84 -14.84 9.55
N VAL A 696 22.61 -13.57 9.87
CA VAL A 696 23.57 -12.47 9.73
C VAL A 696 24.15 -12.16 11.10
N ARG A 697 25.46 -11.98 11.20
CA ARG A 697 26.15 -11.59 12.43
C ARG A 697 26.99 -10.37 12.20
N PHE A 698 26.87 -9.39 13.09
CA PHE A 698 27.81 -8.29 13.17
C PHE A 698 28.90 -8.65 14.17
N ARG A 699 30.09 -9.04 13.70
CA ARG A 699 31.12 -9.63 14.56
C ARG A 699 31.87 -8.59 15.37
N SER A 700 32.39 -7.57 14.69
CA SER A 700 33.24 -6.56 15.31
C SER A 700 33.34 -5.31 14.43
N VAL A 701 33.90 -4.24 14.99
CA VAL A 701 34.30 -3.04 14.25
C VAL A 701 35.81 -2.91 14.35
N VAL A 702 36.46 -2.74 13.21
CA VAL A 702 37.90 -2.47 13.09
C VAL A 702 38.09 -0.98 12.80
N ASN A 703 38.99 -0.33 13.54
CA ASN A 703 39.36 1.08 13.37
C ASN A 703 38.15 2.05 13.40
N GLY A 704 37.09 1.70 14.14
CA GLY A 704 35.87 2.51 14.31
C GLY A 704 34.99 2.69 13.06
N THR A 705 35.43 2.26 11.88
CA THR A 705 34.79 2.59 10.60
C THR A 705 34.62 1.41 9.67
N THR A 706 35.12 0.22 10.04
CA THR A 706 35.00 -1.00 9.21
C THR A 706 34.30 -2.09 10.00
N ALA A 707 33.10 -2.48 9.57
CA ALA A 707 32.37 -3.59 10.16
C ALA A 707 32.86 -4.93 9.61
N VAL A 708 33.02 -5.92 10.48
CA VAL A 708 33.24 -7.32 10.11
C VAL A 708 31.91 -8.06 10.29
N VAL A 709 31.40 -8.65 9.21
CA VAL A 709 30.10 -9.33 9.21
C VAL A 709 30.24 -10.76 8.70
N SER A 710 29.38 -11.65 9.16
CA SER A 710 29.27 -12.98 8.55
C SER A 710 27.83 -13.37 8.25
N VAL A 711 27.64 -14.08 7.15
CA VAL A 711 26.34 -14.58 6.69
C VAL A 711 26.42 -16.09 6.61
N CYS A 712 25.46 -16.78 7.22
CA CYS A 712 25.34 -18.23 7.22
C CYS A 712 23.97 -18.66 6.70
N ARG A 713 23.93 -19.70 5.86
CA ARG A 713 22.70 -20.34 5.41
C ARG A 713 22.49 -21.63 6.17
N LYS A 714 21.39 -21.75 6.90
CA LYS A 714 21.02 -22.94 7.66
C LYS A 714 20.86 -24.14 6.74
N GLY A 715 21.40 -25.28 7.17
CA GLY A 715 21.23 -26.59 6.53
C GLY A 715 20.47 -27.60 7.37
N GLY A 716 20.11 -27.25 8.61
CA GLY A 716 19.36 -28.12 9.52
C GLY A 716 20.17 -28.45 10.78
N VAL A 717 19.97 -29.65 11.32
CA VAL A 717 20.73 -30.12 12.49
C VAL A 717 22.12 -30.59 12.09
N GLU A 718 23.08 -30.48 13.01
CA GLU A 718 24.40 -31.04 12.81
C GLU A 718 24.38 -32.56 12.64
N THR A 719 25.15 -33.03 11.66
CA THR A 719 25.34 -34.44 11.33
C THR A 719 26.81 -34.79 11.42
N LEU A 720 27.13 -36.09 11.52
CA LEU A 720 28.52 -36.52 11.51
C LEU A 720 29.27 -36.03 10.25
N GLN A 721 28.60 -36.03 9.08
CA GLN A 721 29.18 -35.59 7.83
C GLN A 721 29.43 -34.08 7.81
N SER A 722 28.46 -33.26 8.25
CA SER A 722 28.63 -31.81 8.34
C SER A 722 29.72 -31.40 9.33
N CYS A 723 29.77 -32.05 10.48
CA CYS A 723 30.80 -31.83 11.50
C CYS A 723 32.21 -32.20 10.98
N GLN A 724 32.35 -33.29 10.24
CA GLN A 724 33.62 -33.67 9.60
C GLN A 724 34.02 -32.71 8.48
N ALA A 725 33.03 -32.13 7.79
CA ALA A 725 33.23 -31.13 6.74
C ALA A 725 33.37 -29.69 7.29
N ASN A 726 33.42 -29.51 8.62
CA ASN A 726 33.49 -28.21 9.30
C ASN A 726 32.42 -27.21 8.82
N ARG A 727 31.19 -27.69 8.63
CA ARG A 727 30.01 -26.89 8.29
C ARG A 727 29.23 -26.53 9.55
N ASP A 728 28.63 -25.35 9.56
CA ASP A 728 27.80 -24.78 10.63
C ASP A 728 26.32 -24.82 10.19
N MET A 729 25.70 -26.00 10.24
CA MET A 729 24.37 -26.32 9.70
C MET A 729 23.24 -25.62 10.47
N ASP A 730 23.41 -25.42 11.77
CA ASP A 730 22.42 -24.70 12.58
C ASP A 730 22.68 -23.17 12.58
N CYS A 731 23.80 -22.75 11.98
CA CYS A 731 24.26 -21.39 11.90
C CYS A 731 24.41 -20.75 13.27
N ASN A 732 24.94 -21.44 14.28
CA ASN A 732 25.18 -20.89 15.61
C ASN A 732 26.52 -20.11 15.71
N GLY A 733 27.35 -20.15 14.66
CA GLY A 733 28.63 -19.46 14.57
C GLY A 733 29.84 -20.33 14.93
N LEU A 734 29.62 -21.59 15.28
CA LEU A 734 30.63 -22.60 15.59
C LEU A 734 30.53 -23.74 14.57
N ALA A 735 31.65 -24.39 14.29
CA ALA A 735 31.68 -25.55 13.39
C ALA A 735 32.68 -26.59 13.89
N GLY A 736 32.49 -27.82 13.44
CA GLY A 736 33.44 -28.90 13.72
C GLY A 736 33.56 -29.17 15.22
N VAL A 737 34.79 -29.33 15.73
CA VAL A 737 35.00 -29.70 17.14
C VAL A 737 34.62 -28.62 18.15
N ASN A 738 34.57 -27.36 17.70
CA ASN A 738 34.20 -26.22 18.54
C ASN A 738 32.68 -26.08 18.69
N ASP A 739 31.92 -26.76 17.83
CA ASP A 739 30.47 -26.83 17.93
C ASP A 739 30.04 -27.90 18.95
N ARG A 740 29.11 -27.54 19.85
CA ARG A 740 28.67 -28.43 20.95
C ARG A 740 27.89 -29.64 20.43
N ALA A 741 27.06 -29.47 19.39
CA ALA A 741 26.33 -30.57 18.77
C ALA A 741 27.29 -31.54 18.08
N CYS A 742 28.28 -31.02 17.36
CA CYS A 742 29.34 -31.81 16.75
C CYS A 742 30.22 -32.54 17.78
N ALA A 743 30.62 -31.87 18.85
CA ALA A 743 31.38 -32.49 19.95
C ALA A 743 30.60 -33.68 20.57
N ALA A 744 29.29 -33.53 20.76
CA ALA A 744 28.42 -34.61 21.22
C ALA A 744 28.37 -35.79 20.24
N ILE A 745 28.28 -35.52 18.93
CA ILE A 745 28.29 -36.54 17.86
C ILE A 745 29.63 -37.30 17.86
N PHE A 746 30.76 -36.59 17.91
CA PHE A 746 32.09 -37.21 17.99
C PHE A 746 32.27 -38.06 19.25
N LYS A 747 31.79 -37.59 20.40
CA LYS A 747 31.84 -38.34 21.68
C LYS A 747 31.02 -39.63 21.62
N ARG A 748 29.80 -39.59 21.07
CA ARG A 748 28.95 -40.78 20.86
C ARG A 748 29.63 -41.80 19.95
N ARG A 749 30.26 -41.36 18.85
CA ARG A 749 30.98 -42.26 17.94
C ARG A 749 32.22 -42.90 18.58
N ARG A 750 33.00 -42.14 19.37
CA ARG A 750 34.13 -42.69 20.14
C ARG A 750 33.68 -43.75 21.14
N LYS A 751 32.56 -43.52 21.85
CA LYS A 751 31.96 -44.53 22.74
C LYS A 751 31.52 -45.79 21.97
N LYS A 752 30.86 -45.64 20.82
CA LYS A 752 30.41 -46.77 19.99
C LYS A 752 31.59 -47.58 19.41
N LYS A 753 32.69 -46.91 19.03
CA LYS A 753 33.94 -47.59 18.63
C LYS A 753 34.61 -48.36 19.77
N LYS A 754 34.58 -47.83 21.00
CA LYS A 754 35.10 -48.53 22.19
C LYS A 754 34.22 -49.71 22.64
N ALA A 755 32.94 -49.72 22.26
CA ALA A 755 31.98 -50.76 22.61
C ALA A 755 31.79 -51.84 21.51
N ALA A 756 32.46 -51.70 20.36
CA ALA A 756 32.47 -52.74 19.34
C ALA A 756 33.51 -53.80 19.74
N PRO A 757 33.15 -55.10 19.81
CA PRO A 757 34.11 -56.16 20.09
C PRO A 757 35.17 -56.21 18.99
N GLU A 758 36.44 -56.42 19.36
CA GLU A 758 37.52 -56.69 18.39
C GLU A 758 37.12 -57.84 17.46
N PRO A 759 37.48 -57.79 16.17
CA PRO A 759 37.34 -58.96 15.32
C PRO A 759 38.26 -60.05 15.87
N VAL A 760 37.65 -61.08 16.46
CA VAL A 760 38.35 -62.31 16.84
C VAL A 760 39.09 -62.82 15.62
N LEU A 761 40.42 -62.84 15.73
CA LEU A 761 41.32 -63.49 14.79
C LEU A 761 40.92 -64.97 14.73
N ALA A 762 40.11 -65.36 13.74
CA ALA A 762 39.78 -66.75 13.51
C ALA A 762 41.03 -67.46 13.00
N ALA A 763 41.69 -68.16 13.92
CA ALA A 763 42.80 -69.05 13.66
C ALA A 763 42.39 -70.10 12.60
N ARG A 764 43.01 -70.03 11.42
CA ARG A 764 43.04 -71.14 10.47
C ARG A 764 43.99 -72.21 11.00
N ARG A 765 43.45 -73.28 11.58
CA ARG A 765 44.14 -74.58 11.68
C ARG A 765 43.15 -75.72 11.93
N ALA A 766 42.94 -76.55 10.91
CA ALA A 766 42.70 -78.00 10.95
C ALA A 766 42.23 -78.43 9.54
N LEU A 767 43.09 -79.10 8.76
CA LEU A 767 43.12 -80.56 8.57
C LEU A 767 42.22 -81.01 7.41
N ALA A 768 42.86 -81.30 6.27
CA ALA A 768 42.39 -82.30 5.33
C ALA A 768 43.62 -83.10 4.87
N GLU A 769 43.51 -84.41 5.05
CA GLU A 769 44.49 -85.48 4.88
C GLU A 769 44.97 -85.70 3.43
N PRO A 770 46.03 -86.51 3.25
CA PRO A 770 46.60 -86.83 1.95
C PRO A 770 45.84 -87.99 1.30
N HIS A 771 45.61 -87.95 -0.01
CA HIS A 771 45.54 -89.19 -0.79
C HIS A 771 45.88 -88.96 -2.26
N ALA A 772 46.71 -89.88 -2.73
CA ALA A 772 47.29 -89.98 -4.06
C ALA A 772 46.29 -90.45 -5.13
N ALA A 773 46.77 -90.30 -6.38
CA ALA A 773 46.59 -91.19 -7.53
C ALA A 773 45.64 -90.73 -8.66
N ARG A 774 46.30 -90.65 -9.84
CA ARG A 774 45.85 -90.64 -11.24
C ARG A 774 45.51 -89.31 -11.87
#